data_AF-A0A9X1D9L2-F1
#
_entry.id   AF-A0A9X1D9L2-F1
#
_cell.length_a   1.000
_cell.length_b   1.000
_cell.length_c   1.000
_cell.angle_alpha   90.00
_cell.angle_beta   90.00
_cell.angle_gamma   90.00
#
_symmetry.space_group_name_H-M   'P 1'
#
loop_
_entity.id
_entity.type
_entity.pdbx_description
1 polymer ?
#
loop_
_entity_poly.entity_id
_entity_poly.type
_entity_poly.pdbx_seq_one_letter_code
_entity_poly.pdbx_strand_id
1 'polypeptide(L)'
;MTQDFLIAANTARAKTPYLKDAQPHFRDEANGVLVGEVIVLPRDSDKETKRTLKELLNTVHQAMDEQQQAHPAQASGAMERLPSEILNEIEAKRDLIACYRIKFAIFRTGEVRLWYDWNDFLGRDSIAEPADRYEQIVGDVLPAQAYYFLKDVFHFHYHHDPRTDQLLDLTSLGNQASALNTDVEWRIDTLRGLAKVVVEYRQSPRPDSNKKALGVLAYADAFQSLLARVKRATDLNAGFLPIDDVILYDFDHSRDSIEALDALSETRRSGHLQLFGILIGVILSALALWAGAVQIQPILCGDSRANAAICPPTRPGITTDLINWVVANPLGFVVVLTMAGFLAYIFLFRGVTNVPLAKPILRFVRLMSAALGAEVAKRSRADRVGYYAQLAFLGALVGFIGWAAYQLTPKNVVPPVAERKSDAAQGPWASLEGAVGRLPRDSGLFTSSVVAPQIRDMLGGDYEEFLRSMAVQSVLRRRGPTLWALGTRARDSQDGAYLLMDQRTRQIEVGVRKDGKLSIYRSTGRILFKPGDVQKFVGGAAADIGPFPIETSVCRSNVGRGANSTMQLSGALRGIEGCEYRLQLRQGQIVSFSPASARGLDVSLVTAGETEPLSGQRLIQKDGTYSLKVSWQRSGGPGDELRPLRPFYARIGIR
;
A
#
# COMPACT_ATOMS: atom_id res chain seq x y z
N MET A 1 -11.99 -20.87 24.69
CA MET A 1 -11.06 -21.28 25.77
C MET A 1 -9.65 -21.08 25.24
N THR A 2 -8.72 -20.59 26.06
CA THR A 2 -7.30 -20.42 25.70
C THR A 2 -6.52 -21.62 26.25
N GLN A 3 -5.72 -22.27 25.41
CA GLN A 3 -4.80 -23.36 25.77
C GLN A 3 -3.37 -22.85 25.72
N ASP A 4 -2.49 -23.44 26.53
CA ASP A 4 -1.07 -23.09 26.53
C ASP A 4 -0.30 -24.11 25.67
N PHE A 5 0.60 -23.63 24.83
CA PHE A 5 1.44 -24.44 23.97
C PHE A 5 2.90 -24.22 24.33
N LEU A 6 3.66 -25.31 24.49
CA LEU A 6 5.09 -25.29 24.77
C LEU A 6 5.85 -26.05 23.69
N ILE A 7 7.04 -25.56 23.33
CA ILE A 7 7.96 -26.25 22.41
C ILE A 7 9.20 -26.64 23.18
N ALA A 8 9.53 -27.93 23.17
CA ALA A 8 10.81 -28.44 23.62
C ALA A 8 11.50 -29.11 22.42
N ALA A 9 12.54 -28.48 21.88
CA ALA A 9 13.16 -28.93 20.64
C ALA A 9 14.67 -28.68 20.59
N ASN A 10 15.37 -29.56 19.88
CA ASN A 10 16.80 -29.52 19.64
C ASN A 10 17.09 -29.72 18.15
N THR A 11 18.31 -29.34 17.73
CA THR A 11 18.76 -29.66 16.37
C THR A 11 19.30 -31.08 16.31
N ALA A 12 18.95 -31.82 15.26
CA ALA A 12 19.47 -33.15 14.96
C ALA A 12 20.07 -33.19 13.55
N ARG A 13 20.90 -34.20 13.25
CA ARG A 13 21.45 -34.38 11.91
C ARG A 13 20.33 -34.77 10.94
N ALA A 14 20.38 -34.21 9.73
CA ALA A 14 19.48 -34.57 8.65
C ALA A 14 20.15 -34.45 7.29
N LYS A 15 19.56 -35.12 6.31
CA LYS A 15 19.92 -35.02 4.91
C LYS A 15 18.84 -34.24 4.14
N THR A 16 19.29 -33.49 3.14
CA THR A 16 18.46 -32.75 2.19
C THR A 16 18.60 -33.40 0.81
N PRO A 17 17.50 -33.66 0.08
CA PRO A 17 17.57 -34.23 -1.25
C PRO A 17 17.87 -33.14 -2.27
N TYR A 18 18.56 -33.50 -3.35
CA TYR A 18 18.71 -32.66 -4.52
C TYR A 18 18.77 -33.55 -5.76
N LEU A 19 18.42 -32.98 -6.92
CA LEU A 19 18.56 -33.67 -8.19
C LEU A 19 19.88 -33.28 -8.85
N LYS A 20 20.61 -34.29 -9.33
CA LYS A 20 21.72 -34.11 -10.26
C LYS A 20 21.51 -35.08 -11.41
N ASP A 21 21.50 -34.57 -12.64
CA ASP A 21 21.26 -35.37 -13.84
C ASP A 21 19.95 -36.19 -13.75
N ALA A 22 18.89 -35.57 -13.22
CA ALA A 22 17.58 -36.17 -12.93
C ALA A 22 17.57 -37.33 -11.91
N GLN A 23 18.70 -37.65 -11.30
CA GLN A 23 18.83 -38.67 -10.25
C GLN A 23 18.81 -38.02 -8.85
N PRO A 24 18.19 -38.66 -7.85
CA PRO A 24 18.17 -38.16 -6.48
C PRO A 24 19.52 -38.40 -5.79
N HIS A 25 20.07 -37.33 -5.23
CA HIS A 25 21.26 -37.33 -4.39
C HIS A 25 20.96 -36.68 -3.05
N PHE A 26 21.84 -36.90 -2.07
CA PHE A 26 21.67 -36.41 -0.70
C PHE A 26 22.89 -35.63 -0.24
N ARG A 27 22.65 -34.58 0.53
CA ARG A 27 23.69 -33.81 1.19
C ARG A 27 23.34 -33.68 2.68
N ASP A 28 24.34 -33.78 3.54
CA ASP A 28 24.17 -33.47 4.95
C ASP A 28 23.84 -31.98 5.15
N GLU A 29 22.85 -31.70 5.98
CA GLU A 29 22.45 -30.34 6.30
C GLU A 29 23.32 -29.80 7.43
N ALA A 30 24.13 -28.76 7.15
CA ALA A 30 25.10 -28.22 8.10
C ALA A 30 24.46 -27.74 9.41
N ASN A 31 23.21 -27.27 9.33
CA ASN A 31 22.45 -26.80 10.49
C ASN A 31 21.42 -27.84 10.98
N GLY A 32 21.40 -29.03 10.38
CA GLY A 32 20.49 -30.11 10.77
C GLY A 32 19.01 -29.85 10.50
N VAL A 33 18.18 -30.56 11.25
CA VAL A 33 16.72 -30.49 11.34
C VAL A 33 16.33 -30.08 12.75
N LEU A 34 15.26 -29.28 12.90
CA LEU A 34 14.70 -29.03 14.22
C LEU A 34 13.74 -30.18 14.56
N VAL A 35 14.03 -30.91 15.64
CA VAL A 35 13.20 -32.01 16.12
C VAL A 35 12.85 -31.78 17.57
N GLY A 36 11.64 -32.19 17.95
CA GLY A 36 11.19 -31.98 19.31
C GLY A 36 9.74 -32.33 19.49
N GLU A 37 9.14 -31.73 20.50
CA GLU A 37 7.77 -31.95 20.90
C GLU A 37 7.03 -30.63 21.08
N VAL A 38 5.82 -30.57 20.53
CA VAL A 38 4.81 -29.59 20.91
C VAL A 38 3.98 -30.21 22.03
N ILE A 39 3.92 -29.51 23.15
CA ILE A 39 3.18 -29.92 24.32
C ILE A 39 1.97 -29.00 24.46
N VAL A 40 0.78 -29.58 24.41
CA VAL A 40 -0.48 -28.86 24.56
C VAL A 40 -0.99 -29.06 25.99
N LEU A 41 -1.09 -27.97 26.73
CA LEU A 41 -1.51 -27.95 28.13
C LEU A 41 -2.91 -27.31 28.24
N PRO A 42 -3.98 -28.12 28.16
CA PRO A 42 -5.34 -27.61 28.32
C PRO A 42 -5.58 -27.12 29.75
N ARG A 43 -6.45 -26.11 29.89
CA ARG A 43 -6.92 -25.68 31.21
C ARG A 43 -7.90 -26.70 31.77
N ASP A 44 -7.62 -27.18 32.97
CA ASP A 44 -8.56 -28.03 33.71
C ASP A 44 -9.65 -27.18 34.40
N SER A 45 -10.73 -27.80 34.85
CA SER A 45 -11.72 -27.21 35.75
C SER A 45 -11.36 -27.40 37.23
N ASP A 46 -10.66 -28.49 37.55
CA ASP A 46 -10.19 -28.85 38.88
C ASP A 46 -9.19 -27.84 39.45
N LYS A 47 -9.34 -27.49 40.72
CA LYS A 47 -8.53 -26.45 41.37
C LYS A 47 -7.10 -26.91 41.62
N GLU A 48 -6.92 -28.18 41.96
CA GLU A 48 -5.60 -28.74 42.24
C GLU A 48 -4.79 -28.86 40.96
N THR A 49 -5.37 -29.46 39.91
CA THR A 49 -4.73 -29.51 38.59
C THR A 49 -4.37 -28.12 38.04
N LYS A 50 -5.25 -27.11 38.20
CA LYS A 50 -4.93 -25.72 37.82
C LYS A 50 -3.71 -25.17 38.57
N ARG A 51 -3.60 -25.45 39.86
CA ARG A 51 -2.47 -25.00 40.69
C ARG A 51 -1.19 -25.68 40.21
N THR A 52 -1.20 -26.99 40.02
CA THR A 52 -0.06 -27.78 39.53
C THR A 52 0.40 -27.30 38.14
N LEU A 53 -0.54 -27.05 37.22
CA LEU A 53 -0.23 -26.51 35.90
C LEU A 53 0.41 -25.12 35.99
N LYS A 54 -0.11 -24.24 36.85
CA LYS A 54 0.46 -22.90 37.05
C LYS A 54 1.88 -22.97 37.64
N GLU A 55 2.12 -23.87 38.59
CA GLU A 55 3.43 -24.11 39.17
C GLU A 55 4.41 -24.61 38.10
N LEU A 56 4.01 -25.60 37.28
CA LEU A 56 4.81 -26.08 36.15
C LEU A 56 5.19 -24.95 35.19
N LEU A 57 4.22 -24.13 34.75
CA LEU A 57 4.50 -23.03 33.82
C LEU A 57 5.44 -21.97 34.42
N ASN A 58 5.32 -21.69 35.72
CA ASN A 58 6.25 -20.80 36.42
C ASN A 58 7.66 -21.38 36.46
N THR A 59 7.82 -22.68 36.73
CA THR A 59 9.12 -23.37 36.69
C THR A 59 9.74 -23.30 35.31
N VAL A 60 8.95 -23.53 34.25
CA VAL A 60 9.42 -23.44 32.87
C VAL A 60 9.87 -22.01 32.53
N HIS A 61 9.08 -20.99 32.88
CA HIS A 61 9.47 -19.60 32.65
C HIS A 61 10.75 -19.21 33.41
N GLN A 62 10.87 -19.62 34.67
CA GLN A 62 12.07 -19.36 35.46
C GLN A 62 13.30 -19.99 34.82
N ALA A 63 13.21 -21.26 34.38
CA ALA A 63 14.32 -21.93 33.70
C ALA A 63 14.70 -21.21 32.40
N MET A 64 13.73 -20.72 31.62
CA MET A 64 13.99 -19.93 30.42
C MET A 64 14.67 -18.58 30.72
N ASP A 65 14.19 -17.86 31.74
CA ASP A 65 14.73 -16.56 32.14
C ASP A 65 16.16 -16.66 32.67
N GLU A 66 16.46 -17.70 33.46
CA GLU A 66 17.80 -17.98 33.96
C GLU A 66 18.79 -18.23 32.81
N GLN A 67 18.39 -18.97 31.78
CA GLN A 67 19.23 -19.21 30.61
C GLN A 67 19.42 -17.96 29.74
N GLN A 68 18.40 -17.10 29.63
CA GLN A 68 18.51 -15.85 28.87
C GLN A 68 19.47 -14.85 29.53
N GLN A 69 19.60 -14.89 30.86
CA GLN A 69 20.49 -14.01 31.63
C GLN A 69 21.93 -14.54 31.71
N ALA A 70 22.16 -15.83 31.40
CA ALA A 70 23.48 -16.43 31.44
C ALA A 70 24.43 -15.89 30.35
N HIS A 71 25.72 -15.71 30.68
CA HIS A 71 26.72 -15.22 29.73
C HIS A 71 26.91 -16.20 28.54
N PRO A 72 27.17 -15.70 27.31
CA PRO A 72 27.22 -16.51 26.08
C PRO A 72 28.20 -17.70 26.12
N ALA A 73 29.30 -17.57 26.86
CA ALA A 73 30.33 -18.61 26.98
C ALA A 73 29.94 -19.79 27.89
N GLN A 74 28.97 -19.61 28.81
CA GLN A 74 28.44 -20.66 29.69
C GLN A 74 27.09 -21.20 29.21
N ALA A 75 26.39 -20.46 28.35
CA ALA A 75 25.04 -20.78 27.88
C ALA A 75 24.97 -21.99 26.93
N SER A 76 26.01 -22.30 26.15
CA SER A 76 25.91 -23.29 25.06
C SER A 76 25.51 -24.69 25.53
N GLY A 77 26.12 -25.20 26.60
CA GLY A 77 25.83 -26.56 27.10
C GLY A 77 24.62 -26.65 28.04
N ALA A 78 24.15 -25.52 28.56
CA ALA A 78 22.94 -25.45 29.38
C ALA A 78 21.69 -25.30 28.50
N MET A 79 21.78 -24.48 27.44
CA MET A 79 20.71 -24.29 26.47
C MET A 79 20.38 -25.57 25.68
N GLU A 80 21.36 -26.42 25.40
CA GLU A 80 21.17 -27.72 24.74
C GLU A 80 20.42 -28.74 25.62
N ARG A 81 20.53 -28.62 26.96
CA ARG A 81 19.89 -29.51 27.93
C ARG A 81 18.49 -29.05 28.35
N LEU A 82 18.20 -27.75 28.24
CA LEU A 82 16.94 -27.15 28.66
C LEU A 82 15.69 -27.86 28.08
N PRO A 83 15.62 -28.23 26.78
CA PRO A 83 14.47 -28.97 26.27
C PRO A 83 14.22 -30.29 27.00
N SER A 84 15.28 -31.06 27.27
CA SER A 84 15.18 -32.33 27.99
C SER A 84 14.79 -32.13 29.45
N GLU A 85 15.28 -31.08 30.11
CA GLU A 85 14.91 -30.72 31.48
C GLU A 85 13.42 -30.35 31.58
N ILE A 86 12.91 -29.55 30.64
CA ILE A 86 11.49 -29.20 30.52
C ILE A 86 10.63 -30.47 30.32
N LEU A 87 11.04 -31.37 29.43
CA LEU A 87 10.31 -32.62 29.19
C LEU A 87 10.27 -33.50 30.45
N ASN A 88 11.37 -33.60 31.20
CA ASN A 88 11.41 -34.34 32.46
C ASN A 88 10.47 -33.73 33.53
N GLU A 89 10.41 -32.40 33.62
CA GLU A 89 9.51 -31.70 34.55
C GLU A 89 8.02 -31.91 34.25
N ILE A 90 7.68 -32.04 32.96
CA ILE A 90 6.34 -32.37 32.49
C ILE A 90 6.01 -33.83 32.77
N GLU A 91 6.94 -34.73 32.45
CA GLU A 91 6.79 -36.16 32.71
C GLU A 91 6.57 -36.44 34.20
N ALA A 92 7.30 -35.75 35.09
CA ALA A 92 7.13 -35.89 36.54
C ALA A 92 5.74 -35.49 37.06
N LYS A 93 4.97 -34.72 36.27
CA LYS A 93 3.62 -34.24 36.62
C LYS A 93 2.53 -34.85 35.76
N ARG A 94 2.86 -35.83 34.90
CA ARG A 94 1.95 -36.41 33.89
C ARG A 94 0.63 -36.93 34.45
N ASP A 95 0.62 -37.46 35.68
CA ASP A 95 -0.57 -38.03 36.30
C ASP A 95 -1.46 -36.97 36.97
N LEU A 96 -0.97 -35.73 37.10
CA LEU A 96 -1.63 -34.63 37.81
C LEU A 96 -2.26 -33.60 36.87
N ILE A 97 -1.82 -33.56 35.60
CA ILE A 97 -2.26 -32.60 34.58
C ILE A 97 -2.60 -33.32 33.27
N ALA A 98 -3.53 -32.78 32.49
CA ALA A 98 -3.73 -33.21 31.11
C ALA A 98 -2.64 -32.61 30.21
N CYS A 99 -2.06 -33.41 29.31
CA CYS A 99 -0.89 -33.02 28.52
C CYS A 99 -0.81 -33.80 27.20
N TYR A 100 -0.97 -33.13 26.06
CA TYR A 100 -0.85 -33.78 24.76
C TYR A 100 0.53 -33.55 24.16
N ARG A 101 1.27 -34.63 23.89
CA ARG A 101 2.63 -34.58 23.31
C ARG A 101 2.59 -34.94 21.84
N ILE A 102 3.00 -34.00 20.99
CA ILE A 102 3.07 -34.18 19.54
C ILE A 102 4.52 -34.01 19.11
N LYS A 103 5.14 -35.09 18.66
CA LYS A 103 6.49 -35.08 18.14
C LYS A 103 6.50 -34.44 16.77
N PHE A 104 7.56 -33.67 16.48
CA PHE A 104 7.68 -32.97 15.22
C PHE A 104 9.10 -32.97 14.67
N ALA A 105 9.19 -32.76 13.35
CA ALA A 105 10.42 -32.46 12.64
C ALA A 105 10.18 -31.36 11.61
N ILE A 106 10.94 -30.27 11.66
CA ILE A 106 10.93 -29.17 10.68
C ILE A 106 12.22 -29.20 9.88
N PHE A 107 12.09 -29.55 8.60
CA PHE A 107 13.22 -29.66 7.69
C PHE A 107 13.45 -28.35 6.94
N ARG A 108 14.70 -28.11 6.53
CA ARG A 108 15.04 -26.97 5.66
C ARG A 108 14.44 -27.04 4.27
N THR A 109 13.94 -28.21 3.84
CA THR A 109 13.14 -28.35 2.63
C THR A 109 11.75 -27.73 2.74
N GLY A 110 11.36 -27.23 3.92
CA GLY A 110 10.00 -26.75 4.20
C GLY A 110 9.02 -27.87 4.56
N GLU A 111 9.47 -29.14 4.52
CA GLU A 111 8.69 -30.29 4.99
C GLU A 111 8.54 -30.21 6.52
N VAL A 112 7.31 -30.39 7.02
CA VAL A 112 7.01 -30.52 8.44
C VAL A 112 6.34 -31.87 8.64
N ARG A 113 6.85 -32.65 9.60
CA ARG A 113 6.25 -33.92 10.01
C ARG A 113 5.79 -33.82 11.44
N LEU A 114 4.63 -34.41 11.70
CA LEU A 114 4.03 -34.52 13.01
C LEU A 114 3.65 -35.98 13.23
N TRP A 115 3.93 -36.50 14.42
CA TRP A 115 3.53 -37.84 14.82
C TRP A 115 3.34 -37.89 16.33
N TYR A 116 2.56 -38.86 16.78
CA TYR A 116 2.32 -39.11 18.20
C TYR A 116 2.08 -40.61 18.39
N ASP A 117 2.28 -41.07 19.62
CA ASP A 117 1.84 -42.38 20.07
C ASP A 117 0.61 -42.17 20.96
N TRP A 118 -0.37 -43.06 20.90
CA TRP A 118 -1.51 -43.02 21.83
C TRP A 118 -1.05 -43.21 23.28
N ASN A 119 0.06 -43.92 23.50
CA ASN A 119 0.68 -44.04 24.82
C ASN A 119 1.38 -42.75 25.30
N ASP A 120 1.80 -41.90 24.37
CA ASP A 120 2.37 -40.57 24.67
C ASP A 120 1.29 -39.49 24.85
N PHE A 121 0.03 -39.86 24.62
CA PHE A 121 -1.13 -39.01 24.85
C PHE A 121 -1.45 -39.03 26.35
N LEU A 122 -0.78 -38.17 27.12
CA LEU A 122 -0.79 -38.21 28.58
C LEU A 122 -1.95 -37.42 29.18
N GLY A 123 -2.64 -38.02 30.14
CA GLY A 123 -3.49 -37.26 31.04
C GLY A 123 -4.04 -38.09 32.18
N ARG A 124 -4.53 -37.38 33.20
CA ARG A 124 -5.26 -37.91 34.37
C ARG A 124 -6.34 -38.97 34.02
N ASP A 125 -6.80 -38.98 32.76
CA ASP A 125 -7.90 -39.81 32.25
C ASP A 125 -7.53 -40.68 31.01
N SER A 126 -6.25 -40.82 30.62
CA SER A 126 -5.87 -41.70 29.48
C SER A 126 -5.84 -43.17 29.92
N ILE A 127 -6.98 -43.87 29.84
CA ILE A 127 -7.11 -45.23 30.40
C ILE A 127 -7.49 -46.29 29.36
N ALA A 128 -7.90 -45.93 28.13
CA ALA A 128 -8.44 -46.90 27.18
C ALA A 128 -7.53 -47.16 25.97
N GLU A 129 -6.97 -48.38 25.88
CA GLU A 129 -6.69 -49.00 24.58
C GLU A 129 -7.87 -49.91 24.20
N PRO A 130 -8.52 -49.73 23.03
CA PRO A 130 -8.27 -48.71 22.00
C PRO A 130 -8.82 -47.31 22.37
N ALA A 131 -8.23 -46.28 21.76
CA ALA A 131 -8.66 -44.89 21.93
C ALA A 131 -10.15 -44.69 21.63
N ASP A 132 -10.83 -43.96 22.50
CA ASP A 132 -12.25 -43.66 22.35
C ASP A 132 -12.52 -42.66 21.20
N ARG A 133 -13.81 -42.42 20.90
CA ARG A 133 -14.19 -41.51 19.81
C ARG A 133 -13.71 -40.08 20.03
N TYR A 134 -13.65 -39.61 21.28
CA TYR A 134 -13.20 -38.26 21.60
C TYR A 134 -11.68 -38.17 21.43
N GLU A 135 -10.94 -39.14 21.93
CA GLU A 135 -9.48 -39.25 21.75
C GLU A 135 -9.12 -39.28 20.27
N GLN A 136 -9.85 -40.02 19.43
CA GLN A 136 -9.69 -40.00 17.96
C GLN A 136 -9.88 -38.60 17.37
N ILE A 137 -10.95 -37.88 17.74
CA ILE A 137 -11.18 -36.50 17.27
C ILE A 137 -10.03 -35.59 17.71
N VAL A 138 -9.55 -35.73 18.93
CA VAL A 138 -8.45 -34.92 19.45
C VAL A 138 -7.14 -35.26 18.71
N GLY A 139 -6.91 -36.53 18.40
CA GLY A 139 -5.79 -37.01 17.58
C GLY A 139 -5.81 -36.52 16.13
N ASP A 140 -6.97 -36.16 15.59
CA ASP A 140 -7.11 -35.53 14.26
C ASP A 140 -6.90 -34.01 14.30
N VAL A 141 -7.35 -33.35 15.37
CA VAL A 141 -7.40 -31.88 15.47
C VAL A 141 -6.12 -31.28 16.05
N LEU A 142 -5.54 -31.88 17.10
CA LEU A 142 -4.38 -31.29 17.77
C LEU A 142 -3.11 -31.24 16.90
N PRO A 143 -2.81 -32.23 16.04
CA PRO A 143 -1.69 -32.09 15.11
C PRO A 143 -1.83 -30.85 14.22
N ALA A 144 -3.04 -30.52 13.75
CA ALA A 144 -3.26 -29.32 12.96
C ALA A 144 -3.00 -28.05 13.79
N GLN A 145 -3.47 -28.00 15.04
CA GLN A 145 -3.18 -26.86 15.93
C GLN A 145 -1.68 -26.72 16.22
N ALA A 146 -1.00 -27.84 16.49
CA ALA A 146 0.45 -27.87 16.68
C ALA A 146 1.19 -27.38 15.44
N TYR A 147 0.76 -27.78 14.23
CA TYR A 147 1.31 -27.27 12.98
C TYR A 147 1.20 -25.74 12.90
N TYR A 148 0.03 -25.16 13.16
CA TYR A 148 -0.16 -23.71 13.10
C TYR A 148 0.65 -22.97 14.16
N PHE A 149 0.77 -23.54 15.35
CA PHE A 149 1.63 -23.00 16.39
C PHE A 149 3.12 -23.01 15.97
N LEU A 150 3.61 -24.13 15.43
CA LEU A 150 4.97 -24.21 14.89
C LEU A 150 5.17 -23.22 13.74
N LYS A 151 4.17 -23.10 12.85
CA LYS A 151 4.18 -22.12 11.75
C LYS A 151 4.29 -20.70 12.31
N ASP A 152 3.49 -20.32 13.30
CA ASP A 152 3.53 -18.97 13.87
C ASP A 152 4.87 -18.65 14.56
N VAL A 153 5.51 -19.65 15.17
CA VAL A 153 6.81 -19.49 15.84
C VAL A 153 7.98 -19.40 14.84
N PHE A 154 7.97 -20.23 13.79
CA PHE A 154 9.14 -20.41 12.92
C PHE A 154 8.99 -19.82 11.51
N HIS A 155 7.79 -19.51 11.06
CA HIS A 155 7.55 -18.93 9.74
C HIS A 155 7.74 -17.42 9.77
N PHE A 156 8.68 -16.93 8.98
CA PHE A 156 8.88 -15.50 8.78
C PHE A 156 8.34 -15.11 7.39
N HIS A 157 7.44 -14.13 7.36
CA HIS A 157 6.80 -13.61 6.16
C HIS A 157 7.78 -12.80 5.29
N TYR A 158 8.67 -13.47 4.56
CA TYR A 158 9.64 -12.81 3.68
C TYR A 158 9.06 -12.37 2.33
N HIS A 159 8.09 -13.12 1.78
CA HIS A 159 7.64 -12.97 0.39
C HIS A 159 6.17 -12.61 0.24
N HIS A 160 5.39 -12.56 1.33
CA HIS A 160 3.99 -12.19 1.29
C HIS A 160 3.55 -11.52 2.60
N ASP A 161 2.38 -10.87 2.57
CA ASP A 161 1.79 -10.26 3.76
C ASP A 161 1.33 -11.36 4.73
N PRO A 162 1.48 -11.20 6.06
CA PRO A 162 0.95 -12.16 7.04
C PRO A 162 -0.54 -12.45 6.89
N ARG A 163 -1.33 -11.54 6.31
CA ARG A 163 -2.77 -11.72 6.09
C ARG A 163 -3.11 -12.62 4.91
N THR A 164 -2.15 -12.92 4.04
CA THR A 164 -2.37 -13.82 2.89
C THR A 164 -2.02 -15.27 3.21
N ASP A 165 -1.64 -15.56 4.46
CA ASP A 165 -1.35 -16.91 4.88
C ASP A 165 -2.63 -17.75 4.86
N GLN A 166 -2.59 -18.82 4.09
CA GLN A 166 -3.69 -19.78 4.02
C GLN A 166 -3.56 -20.83 5.13
N LEU A 167 -4.70 -21.33 5.58
CA LEU A 167 -4.78 -22.54 6.38
C LEU A 167 -4.37 -23.72 5.47
N LEU A 168 -3.34 -24.45 5.88
CA LEU A 168 -2.81 -25.60 5.17
C LEU A 168 -3.33 -26.87 5.85
N ASP A 169 -3.88 -27.78 5.06
CA ASP A 169 -4.33 -29.06 5.57
C ASP A 169 -3.14 -29.99 5.81
N LEU A 170 -3.20 -30.76 6.90
CA LEU A 170 -2.26 -31.83 7.15
C LEU A 170 -2.73 -33.10 6.44
N THR A 171 -1.79 -33.79 5.79
CA THR A 171 -2.06 -35.09 5.18
C THR A 171 -1.62 -36.20 6.13
N SER A 172 -2.55 -37.08 6.52
CA SER A 172 -2.25 -38.23 7.35
C SER A 172 -1.52 -39.31 6.54
N LEU A 173 -0.35 -39.72 7.03
CA LEU A 173 0.49 -40.76 6.42
C LEU A 173 0.44 -42.00 7.33
N GLY A 174 -0.62 -42.81 7.25
CA GLY A 174 -0.81 -43.95 8.14
C GLY A 174 -1.38 -45.20 7.47
N ASN A 175 -1.11 -46.37 8.06
CA ASN A 175 -1.68 -47.68 7.68
C ASN A 175 -3.13 -47.89 8.16
N GLN A 176 -3.80 -46.85 8.66
CA GLN A 176 -5.19 -46.99 9.07
C GLN A 176 -6.09 -47.08 7.84
N ALA A 177 -7.14 -47.91 7.91
CA ALA A 177 -8.17 -48.06 6.87
C ALA A 177 -8.86 -46.73 6.47
N SER A 178 -8.61 -45.65 7.21
CA SER A 178 -9.14 -44.29 7.01
C SER A 178 -8.15 -43.31 6.36
N ALA A 179 -6.90 -43.71 6.08
CA ALA A 179 -5.98 -42.85 5.34
C ALA A 179 -6.45 -42.72 3.89
N LEU A 180 -7.06 -41.58 3.57
CA LEU A 180 -7.67 -41.34 2.26
C LEU A 180 -6.65 -41.34 1.11
N ASN A 181 -5.39 -40.97 1.39
CA ASN A 181 -4.34 -40.83 0.39
C ASN A 181 -3.00 -41.38 0.89
N THR A 182 -2.28 -42.08 0.02
CA THR A 182 -0.86 -42.40 0.19
C THR A 182 0.01 -41.15 -0.01
N ASP A 183 1.25 -41.16 0.50
CA ASP A 183 2.24 -40.09 0.27
C ASP A 183 2.42 -39.78 -1.23
N VAL A 184 2.35 -40.81 -2.08
CA VAL A 184 2.47 -40.69 -3.54
C VAL A 184 1.26 -39.99 -4.14
N GLU A 185 0.05 -40.37 -3.77
CA GLU A 185 -1.19 -39.73 -4.25
C GLU A 185 -1.23 -38.25 -3.85
N TRP A 186 -0.86 -37.93 -2.61
CA TRP A 186 -0.78 -36.54 -2.16
C TRP A 186 0.19 -35.71 -3.00
N ARG A 187 1.37 -36.24 -3.36
CA ARG A 187 2.33 -35.54 -4.23
C ARG A 187 1.75 -35.30 -5.62
N ILE A 188 1.10 -36.31 -6.20
CA ILE A 188 0.46 -36.22 -7.52
C ILE A 188 -0.64 -35.15 -7.51
N ASP A 189 -1.53 -35.18 -6.51
CA ASP A 189 -2.65 -34.24 -6.42
C ASP A 189 -2.17 -32.82 -6.13
N THR A 190 -1.15 -32.66 -5.29
CA THR A 190 -0.52 -31.36 -5.04
C THR A 190 0.08 -30.78 -6.32
N LEU A 191 0.87 -31.56 -7.06
CA LEU A 191 1.51 -31.12 -8.29
C LEU A 191 0.46 -30.80 -9.38
N ARG A 192 -0.57 -31.63 -9.51
CA ARG A 192 -1.71 -31.40 -10.41
C ARG A 192 -2.48 -30.13 -10.03
N GLY A 193 -2.72 -29.91 -8.74
CA GLY A 193 -3.39 -28.72 -8.22
C GLY A 193 -2.61 -27.45 -8.55
N LEU A 194 -1.31 -27.45 -8.31
CA LEU A 194 -0.42 -26.33 -8.66
C LEU A 194 -0.42 -26.07 -10.17
N ALA A 195 -0.27 -27.12 -10.99
CA ALA A 195 -0.32 -27.00 -12.45
C ALA A 195 -1.66 -26.43 -12.94
N LYS A 196 -2.78 -26.85 -12.35
CA LYS A 196 -4.12 -26.32 -12.66
C LYS A 196 -4.21 -24.83 -12.35
N VAL A 197 -3.73 -24.39 -11.19
CA VAL A 197 -3.71 -22.97 -10.79
C VAL A 197 -2.86 -22.14 -11.76
N VAL A 198 -1.72 -22.66 -12.22
CA VAL A 198 -0.90 -22.01 -13.26
C VAL A 198 -1.71 -21.82 -14.55
N VAL A 199 -2.43 -22.86 -14.99
CA VAL A 199 -3.29 -22.78 -16.20
C VAL A 199 -4.42 -21.75 -16.01
N GLU A 200 -5.08 -21.74 -14.85
CA GLU A 200 -6.14 -20.78 -14.53
C GLU A 200 -5.63 -19.34 -14.57
N TYR A 201 -4.48 -19.05 -13.96
CA TYR A 201 -3.88 -17.72 -14.01
C TYR A 201 -3.41 -17.35 -15.42
N ARG A 202 -2.84 -18.28 -16.18
CA ARG A 202 -2.45 -18.05 -17.58
C ARG A 202 -3.63 -17.72 -18.48
N GLN A 203 -4.81 -18.31 -18.23
CA GLN A 203 -6.02 -18.05 -19.00
C GLN A 203 -6.75 -16.76 -18.56
N SER A 204 -6.43 -16.22 -17.39
CA SER A 204 -7.04 -15.00 -16.88
C SER A 204 -6.65 -13.78 -17.72
N PRO A 205 -7.62 -12.90 -18.09
CA PRO A 205 -7.34 -11.69 -18.85
C PRO A 205 -6.71 -10.58 -18.01
N ARG A 206 -6.54 -10.78 -16.68
CA ARG A 206 -6.03 -9.71 -15.80
C ARG A 206 -4.51 -9.55 -15.98
N PRO A 207 -3.99 -8.31 -16.09
CA PRO A 207 -2.58 -8.07 -16.40
C PRO A 207 -1.59 -8.65 -15.38
N ASP A 208 -2.01 -8.75 -14.11
CA ASP A 208 -1.20 -9.28 -13.01
C ASP A 208 -1.20 -10.82 -12.95
N SER A 209 -2.06 -11.49 -13.72
CA SER A 209 -2.23 -12.94 -13.63
C SER A 209 -1.04 -13.71 -14.19
N ASN A 210 -0.33 -13.19 -15.20
CA ASN A 210 0.87 -13.85 -15.72
C ASN A 210 1.99 -13.91 -14.66
N LYS A 211 2.20 -12.81 -13.93
CA LYS A 211 3.18 -12.79 -12.83
C LYS A 211 2.79 -13.74 -11.69
N LYS A 212 1.49 -13.84 -11.37
CA LYS A 212 0.98 -14.82 -10.41
C LYS A 212 1.18 -16.25 -10.90
N ALA A 213 0.93 -16.53 -12.18
CA ALA A 213 1.18 -17.82 -12.80
C ALA A 213 2.66 -18.20 -12.69
N LEU A 214 3.59 -17.29 -12.99
CA LEU A 214 5.04 -17.52 -12.83
C LEU A 214 5.42 -17.82 -11.38
N GLY A 215 4.82 -17.10 -10.41
CA GLY A 215 5.04 -17.37 -8.99
C GLY A 215 4.60 -18.78 -8.59
N VAL A 216 3.38 -19.19 -8.94
CA VAL A 216 2.88 -20.55 -8.65
C VAL A 216 3.69 -21.60 -9.40
N LEU A 217 4.08 -21.33 -10.65
CA LEU A 217 4.92 -22.21 -11.45
C LEU A 217 6.29 -22.44 -10.80
N ALA A 218 6.90 -21.41 -10.22
CA ALA A 218 8.16 -21.55 -9.49
C ALA A 218 8.02 -22.45 -8.26
N TYR A 219 6.89 -22.37 -7.52
CA TYR A 219 6.60 -23.30 -6.42
C TYR A 219 6.37 -24.72 -6.92
N ALA A 220 5.64 -24.89 -8.04
CA ALA A 220 5.38 -26.19 -8.64
C ALA A 220 6.68 -26.86 -9.11
N ASP A 221 7.57 -26.09 -9.75
CA ASP A 221 8.87 -26.55 -10.23
C ASP A 221 9.82 -26.90 -9.07
N ALA A 222 9.86 -26.07 -8.02
CA ALA A 222 10.62 -26.37 -6.82
C ALA A 222 10.11 -27.63 -6.10
N PHE A 223 8.79 -27.78 -5.96
CA PHE A 223 8.18 -28.98 -5.39
C PHE A 223 8.50 -30.22 -6.23
N GLN A 224 8.37 -30.13 -7.55
CA GLN A 224 8.70 -31.21 -8.49
C GLN A 224 10.16 -31.63 -8.38
N SER A 225 11.06 -30.66 -8.30
CA SER A 225 12.51 -30.86 -8.32
C SER A 225 13.06 -31.33 -6.98
N LEU A 226 12.41 -31.04 -5.85
CA LEU A 226 12.94 -31.37 -4.52
C LEU A 226 12.18 -32.48 -3.82
N LEU A 227 10.85 -32.53 -3.97
CA LEU A 227 9.99 -33.35 -3.12
C LEU A 227 9.15 -34.35 -3.93
N ALA A 228 8.68 -34.03 -5.13
CA ALA A 228 7.77 -34.93 -5.85
C ALA A 228 8.39 -36.30 -6.17
N ARG A 229 9.70 -36.37 -6.42
CA ARG A 229 10.41 -37.59 -6.84
C ARG A 229 11.02 -38.41 -5.70
N VAL A 230 10.86 -37.96 -4.45
CA VAL A 230 11.49 -38.61 -3.30
C VAL A 230 10.54 -38.63 -2.11
N LYS A 231 10.48 -39.76 -1.42
CA LYS A 231 9.83 -39.88 -0.10
C LYS A 231 10.89 -40.09 0.95
N ARG A 232 10.77 -39.44 2.09
CA ARG A 232 11.68 -39.72 3.20
C ARG A 232 11.45 -41.14 3.71
N ALA A 233 12.52 -41.86 4.01
CA ALA A 233 12.43 -43.13 4.71
C ALA A 233 11.84 -42.93 6.11
N THR A 234 11.28 -43.99 6.69
CA THR A 234 10.73 -43.96 8.05
C THR A 234 11.82 -43.68 9.09
N ASP A 235 13.03 -44.17 8.85
CA ASP A 235 14.23 -43.81 9.61
C ASP A 235 14.79 -42.47 9.09
N LEU A 236 14.89 -41.48 9.99
CA LEU A 236 15.47 -40.15 9.75
C LEU A 236 16.89 -40.23 9.17
N ASN A 237 17.68 -41.23 9.58
CA ASN A 237 19.06 -41.41 9.13
C ASN A 237 19.16 -42.08 7.75
N ALA A 238 18.16 -42.87 7.38
CA ALA A 238 18.11 -43.56 6.09
C ALA A 238 17.87 -42.59 4.91
N GLY A 239 17.49 -41.33 5.17
CA GLY A 239 17.39 -40.30 4.16
C GLY A 239 16.11 -40.41 3.33
N PHE A 240 16.24 -40.55 2.00
CA PHE A 240 15.09 -40.61 1.10
C PHE A 240 15.15 -41.80 0.15
N LEU A 241 13.97 -42.25 -0.23
CA LEU A 241 13.71 -43.28 -1.22
C LEU A 241 13.17 -42.60 -2.49
N PRO A 242 13.65 -42.98 -3.69
CA PRO A 242 13.07 -42.50 -4.94
C PRO A 242 11.60 -42.93 -5.08
N ILE A 243 10.82 -42.13 -5.79
CA ILE A 243 9.46 -42.45 -6.23
C ILE A 243 9.42 -42.32 -7.75
N ASP A 244 9.18 -43.43 -8.44
CA ASP A 244 9.15 -43.48 -9.91
C ASP A 244 7.74 -43.23 -10.48
N ASP A 245 6.69 -43.36 -9.65
CA ASP A 245 5.29 -43.33 -10.09
C ASP A 245 4.67 -41.92 -10.18
N VAL A 246 5.43 -40.86 -9.91
CA VAL A 246 4.92 -39.48 -9.96
C VAL A 246 5.06 -38.92 -11.38
N ILE A 247 3.93 -38.55 -11.98
CA ILE A 247 3.89 -37.87 -13.27
C ILE A 247 4.41 -36.44 -13.11
N LEU A 248 5.37 -36.07 -13.95
CA LEU A 248 6.04 -34.77 -13.92
C LEU A 248 5.58 -33.91 -15.09
N TYR A 249 5.63 -32.59 -14.90
CA TYR A 249 5.25 -31.60 -15.89
C TYR A 249 6.49 -30.92 -16.48
N ASP A 250 6.38 -30.56 -17.76
CA ASP A 250 7.31 -29.67 -18.44
C ASP A 250 6.96 -28.20 -18.12
N PHE A 251 7.57 -27.71 -17.04
CA PHE A 251 7.38 -26.34 -16.59
C PHE A 251 8.23 -25.32 -17.34
N ASP A 252 9.28 -25.74 -18.06
CA ASP A 252 10.14 -24.84 -18.83
C ASP A 252 9.35 -24.24 -20.01
N HIS A 253 8.68 -25.08 -20.80
CA HIS A 253 7.83 -24.58 -21.88
C HIS A 253 6.64 -23.75 -21.37
N SER A 254 6.11 -24.10 -20.20
CA SER A 254 5.05 -23.31 -19.55
C SER A 254 5.56 -21.94 -19.12
N ARG A 255 6.78 -21.87 -18.56
CA ARG A 255 7.45 -20.62 -18.15
C ARG A 255 7.66 -19.73 -19.37
N ASP A 256 8.31 -20.23 -20.41
CA ASP A 256 8.59 -19.49 -21.64
C ASP A 256 7.30 -18.93 -22.26
N SER A 257 6.23 -19.74 -22.29
CA SER A 257 4.95 -19.29 -22.81
C SER A 257 4.32 -18.17 -21.97
N ILE A 258 4.44 -18.22 -20.63
CA ILE A 258 3.85 -17.19 -19.75
C ILE A 258 4.68 -15.91 -19.82
N GLU A 259 6.01 -16.01 -19.87
CA GLU A 259 6.91 -14.86 -20.03
C GLU A 259 6.66 -14.13 -21.36
N ALA A 260 6.47 -14.88 -22.46
CA ALA A 260 6.10 -14.30 -23.74
C ALA A 260 4.74 -13.56 -23.67
N LEU A 261 3.74 -14.13 -22.98
CA LEU A 261 2.45 -13.48 -22.78
C LEU A 261 2.56 -12.21 -21.92
N ASP A 262 3.40 -12.23 -20.88
CA ASP A 262 3.67 -11.09 -20.03
C ASP A 262 4.38 -9.96 -20.78
N ALA A 263 5.40 -10.27 -21.57
CA ALA A 263 6.09 -9.30 -22.42
C ALA A 263 5.13 -8.66 -23.46
N LEU A 264 4.20 -9.43 -24.02
CA LEU A 264 3.15 -8.90 -24.90
C LEU A 264 2.19 -7.97 -24.15
N SER A 265 1.80 -8.31 -22.92
CA SER A 265 0.96 -7.48 -22.06
C SER A 265 1.65 -6.16 -21.69
N GLU A 266 2.91 -6.23 -21.29
CA GLU A 266 3.74 -5.08 -20.93
C GLU A 266 3.94 -4.15 -22.13
N THR A 267 4.23 -4.72 -23.31
CA THR A 267 4.35 -3.94 -24.54
C THR A 267 3.05 -3.20 -24.87
N ARG A 268 1.89 -3.83 -24.69
CA ARG A 268 0.59 -3.15 -24.89
C ARG A 268 0.39 -2.02 -23.88
N ARG A 269 0.71 -2.23 -22.61
CA ARG A 269 0.57 -1.21 -21.56
C ARG A 269 1.52 -0.03 -21.78
N SER A 270 2.78 -0.32 -22.08
CA SER A 270 3.80 0.69 -22.40
C SER A 270 3.41 1.48 -23.63
N GLY A 271 2.91 0.82 -24.68
CA GLY A 271 2.39 1.47 -25.87
C GLY A 271 1.28 2.48 -25.58
N HIS A 272 0.36 2.17 -24.65
CA HIS A 272 -0.68 3.12 -24.23
C HIS A 272 -0.13 4.32 -23.46
N LEU A 273 0.83 4.12 -22.56
CA LEU A 273 1.45 5.21 -21.80
C LEU A 273 2.30 6.12 -22.69
N GLN A 274 3.07 5.55 -23.61
CA GLN A 274 3.82 6.30 -24.61
C GLN A 274 2.88 7.11 -25.51
N LEU A 275 1.77 6.53 -25.96
CA LEU A 275 0.75 7.23 -26.75
C LEU A 275 0.14 8.41 -25.97
N PHE A 276 -0.18 8.20 -24.70
CA PHE A 276 -0.69 9.26 -23.83
C PHE A 276 0.34 10.39 -23.64
N GLY A 277 1.61 10.03 -23.38
CA GLY A 277 2.70 11.01 -23.25
C GLY A 277 2.91 11.83 -24.52
N ILE A 278 2.87 11.19 -25.69
CA ILE A 278 2.99 11.88 -26.99
C ILE A 278 1.78 12.79 -27.25
N LEU A 279 0.57 12.33 -26.96
CA LEU A 279 -0.65 13.16 -27.10
C LEU A 279 -0.56 14.43 -26.25
N ILE A 280 -0.15 14.30 -24.97
CA ILE A 280 0.11 15.45 -24.10
C ILE A 280 1.18 16.35 -24.71
N GLY A 281 2.28 15.77 -25.20
CA GLY A 281 3.35 16.51 -25.86
C GLY A 281 2.85 17.35 -27.03
N VAL A 282 2.05 16.76 -27.92
CA VAL A 282 1.45 17.47 -29.07
C VAL A 282 0.54 18.61 -28.61
N ILE A 283 -0.29 18.39 -27.59
CA ILE A 283 -1.19 19.44 -27.06
C ILE A 283 -0.37 20.59 -26.46
N LEU A 284 0.67 20.29 -25.67
CA LEU A 284 1.55 21.31 -25.08
C LEU A 284 2.32 22.08 -26.15
N SER A 285 2.83 21.39 -27.18
CA SER A 285 3.47 22.05 -28.32
C SER A 285 2.50 22.95 -29.09
N ALA A 286 1.24 22.52 -29.26
CA ALA A 286 0.21 23.35 -29.91
C ALA A 286 -0.12 24.60 -29.09
N LEU A 287 -0.22 24.47 -27.77
CA LEU A 287 -0.42 25.61 -26.86
C LEU A 287 0.78 26.56 -26.86
N ALA A 288 2.01 26.04 -26.89
CA ALA A 288 3.22 26.84 -26.97
C ALA A 288 3.31 27.61 -28.30
N LEU A 289 3.00 26.96 -29.42
CA LEU A 289 2.91 27.60 -30.73
C LEU A 289 1.85 28.70 -30.76
N TRP A 290 0.69 28.44 -30.15
CA TRP A 290 -0.36 29.44 -30.01
C TRP A 290 0.10 30.64 -29.18
N ALA A 291 0.71 30.40 -28.01
CA ALA A 291 1.24 31.47 -27.17
C ALA A 291 2.31 32.30 -27.90
N GLY A 292 3.18 31.65 -28.68
CA GLY A 292 4.13 32.33 -29.55
C GLY A 292 3.45 33.21 -30.61
N ALA A 293 2.38 32.73 -31.24
CA ALA A 293 1.60 33.52 -32.19
C ALA A 293 0.94 34.74 -31.53
N VAL A 294 0.43 34.59 -30.30
CA VAL A 294 -0.11 35.71 -29.50
C VAL A 294 0.97 36.75 -29.18
N GLN A 295 2.20 36.32 -28.87
CA GLN A 295 3.32 37.22 -28.58
C GLN A 295 3.88 37.94 -29.82
N ILE A 296 3.79 37.31 -31.01
CA ILE A 296 4.23 37.92 -32.27
C ILE A 296 3.23 38.98 -32.75
N GLN A 297 1.94 38.85 -32.41
CA GLN A 297 0.89 39.73 -32.89
C GLN A 297 1.14 41.23 -32.58
N PRO A 298 1.56 41.66 -31.38
CA PRO A 298 1.93 43.05 -31.11
C PRO A 298 3.07 43.56 -31.99
N ILE A 299 4.09 42.74 -32.25
CA ILE A 299 5.26 43.10 -33.07
C ILE A 299 4.83 43.39 -34.52
N LEU A 300 3.92 42.57 -35.06
CA LEU A 300 3.37 42.76 -36.41
C LEU A 300 2.44 43.98 -36.52
N CYS A 301 1.90 44.47 -35.39
CA CYS A 301 0.98 45.59 -35.34
C CYS A 301 1.62 46.95 -35.07
N GLY A 302 2.92 46.99 -34.74
CA GLY A 302 3.65 48.21 -34.40
C GLY A 302 3.26 48.84 -33.05
N ASP A 303 4.08 49.77 -32.55
CA ASP A 303 3.98 50.42 -31.22
C ASP A 303 2.69 51.25 -30.97
N SER A 304 1.77 51.31 -31.92
CA SER A 304 0.53 52.11 -31.84
C SER A 304 -0.53 51.53 -30.88
N ARG A 305 -0.14 50.67 -29.94
CA ARG A 305 -1.03 49.71 -29.24
C ARG A 305 -1.11 49.86 -27.72
N ALA A 306 -0.88 51.04 -27.16
CA ALA A 306 -1.28 51.24 -25.78
C ALA A 306 -2.80 51.00 -25.59
N ASN A 307 -3.66 51.31 -26.59
CA ASN A 307 -5.12 51.36 -26.37
C ASN A 307 -6.04 50.84 -27.51
N ALA A 308 -5.54 50.27 -28.62
CA ALA A 308 -6.39 49.86 -29.75
C ALA A 308 -6.51 48.34 -29.92
N ALA A 309 -7.74 47.82 -29.82
CA ALA A 309 -8.07 46.39 -29.92
C ALA A 309 -7.94 45.78 -31.34
N ILE A 310 -7.67 46.60 -32.38
CA ILE A 310 -7.62 46.15 -33.77
C ILE A 310 -6.35 46.68 -34.45
N CYS A 311 -5.58 45.77 -35.04
CA CYS A 311 -4.38 46.07 -35.82
C CYS A 311 -4.76 46.90 -37.07
N PRO A 312 -4.02 47.96 -37.46
CA PRO A 312 -4.28 48.64 -38.72
C PRO A 312 -4.16 47.63 -39.88
N PRO A 313 -4.95 47.77 -40.97
CA PRO A 313 -4.96 46.82 -42.08
C PRO A 313 -3.60 46.86 -42.80
N THR A 314 -2.68 46.03 -42.34
CA THR A 314 -1.49 45.64 -43.10
C THR A 314 -1.98 44.95 -44.38
N ARG A 315 -1.30 45.18 -45.51
CA ARG A 315 -1.65 44.51 -46.78
C ARG A 315 -1.80 43.00 -46.53
N PRO A 316 -2.96 42.40 -46.89
CA PRO A 316 -3.25 41.01 -46.54
C PRO A 316 -2.21 40.10 -47.19
N GLY A 317 -1.49 39.36 -46.36
CA GLY A 317 -0.57 38.31 -46.73
C GLY A 317 -0.98 37.02 -46.04
N ILE A 318 -0.72 35.89 -46.68
CA ILE A 318 -1.09 34.56 -46.16
C ILE A 318 -0.57 34.34 -44.73
N THR A 319 0.61 34.89 -44.41
CA THR A 319 1.23 34.80 -43.08
C THR A 319 0.49 35.61 -42.01
N THR A 320 0.08 36.85 -42.31
CA THR A 320 -0.68 37.69 -41.39
C THR A 320 -2.09 37.14 -41.15
N ASP A 321 -2.75 36.62 -42.18
CA ASP A 321 -4.07 35.98 -42.06
C ASP A 321 -4.02 34.70 -41.22
N LEU A 322 -2.97 33.89 -41.39
CA LEU A 322 -2.77 32.68 -40.59
C LEU A 322 -2.52 33.01 -39.11
N ILE A 323 -1.63 33.96 -38.81
CA ILE A 323 -1.34 34.36 -37.42
C ILE A 323 -2.60 34.93 -36.76
N ASN A 324 -3.34 35.79 -37.46
CA ASN A 324 -4.60 36.34 -36.95
C ASN A 324 -5.64 35.25 -36.69
N TRP A 325 -5.75 34.23 -37.56
CA TRP A 325 -6.65 33.11 -37.34
C TRP A 325 -6.25 32.27 -36.11
N VAL A 326 -4.96 31.95 -35.96
CA VAL A 326 -4.44 31.20 -34.81
C VAL A 326 -4.73 31.91 -33.51
N VAL A 327 -4.52 33.23 -33.47
CA VAL A 327 -4.77 34.05 -32.28
C VAL A 327 -6.28 34.15 -31.97
N ALA A 328 -7.11 34.37 -33.00
CA ALA A 328 -8.56 34.49 -32.82
C ALA A 328 -9.25 33.16 -32.49
N ASN A 329 -8.64 32.02 -32.84
CA ASN A 329 -9.22 30.68 -32.69
C ASN A 329 -8.28 29.71 -31.95
N PRO A 330 -7.92 29.98 -30.68
CA PRO A 330 -7.01 29.14 -29.89
C PRO A 330 -7.42 27.67 -29.89
N LEU A 331 -8.71 27.43 -29.64
CA LEU A 331 -9.27 26.08 -29.54
C LEU A 331 -9.25 25.36 -30.89
N GLY A 332 -9.60 26.06 -31.97
CA GLY A 332 -9.59 25.52 -33.33
C GLY A 332 -8.18 25.10 -33.77
N PHE A 333 -7.19 25.95 -33.49
CA PHE A 333 -5.78 25.65 -33.79
C PHE A 333 -5.26 24.44 -33.00
N VAL A 334 -5.52 24.39 -31.69
CA VAL A 334 -5.10 23.26 -30.84
C VAL A 334 -5.77 21.96 -31.30
N VAL A 335 -7.07 21.98 -31.64
CA VAL A 335 -7.78 20.80 -32.13
C VAL A 335 -7.17 20.30 -33.46
N VAL A 336 -6.90 21.20 -34.41
CA VAL A 336 -6.30 20.83 -35.71
C VAL A 336 -4.92 20.21 -35.53
N LEU A 337 -4.04 20.84 -34.73
CA LEU A 337 -2.70 20.30 -34.46
C LEU A 337 -2.75 18.97 -33.70
N THR A 338 -3.66 18.85 -32.74
CA THR A 338 -3.85 17.60 -31.99
C THR A 338 -4.33 16.48 -32.90
N MET A 339 -5.30 16.74 -33.79
CA MET A 339 -5.74 15.76 -34.79
C MET A 339 -4.63 15.39 -35.77
N ALA A 340 -3.86 16.37 -36.25
CA ALA A 340 -2.74 16.12 -37.17
C ALA A 340 -1.65 15.27 -36.52
N GLY A 341 -1.25 15.62 -35.28
CA GLY A 341 -0.28 14.85 -34.51
C GLY A 341 -0.78 13.44 -34.19
N PHE A 342 -2.07 13.29 -33.85
CA PHE A 342 -2.68 11.99 -33.62
C PHE A 342 -2.71 11.11 -34.87
N LEU A 343 -3.04 11.68 -36.04
CA LEU A 343 -3.02 10.98 -37.33
C LEU A 343 -1.60 10.57 -37.75
N ALA A 344 -0.62 11.47 -37.61
CA ALA A 344 0.79 11.18 -37.89
C ALA A 344 1.33 10.08 -36.97
N TYR A 345 0.96 10.12 -35.69
CA TYR A 345 1.32 9.10 -34.71
C TYR A 345 0.73 7.72 -35.08
N ILE A 346 -0.58 7.66 -35.37
CA ILE A 346 -1.23 6.42 -35.82
C ILE A 346 -0.52 5.80 -37.02
N PHE A 347 -0.07 6.65 -37.94
CA PHE A 347 0.62 6.22 -39.15
C PHE A 347 2.02 5.65 -38.85
N LEU A 348 2.80 6.34 -38.01
CA LEU A 348 4.15 5.93 -37.64
C LEU A 348 4.15 4.65 -36.77
N PHE A 349 3.14 4.48 -35.91
CA PHE A 349 3.06 3.36 -34.98
C PHE A 349 1.97 2.36 -35.42
N ARG A 350 2.27 1.58 -36.47
CA ARG A 350 1.37 0.57 -37.08
C ARG A 350 0.73 -0.42 -36.08
N GLY A 351 1.32 -0.63 -34.90
CA GLY A 351 0.86 -1.56 -33.87
C GLY A 351 -0.25 -1.08 -32.93
N VAL A 352 -0.55 0.22 -32.85
CA VAL A 352 -1.52 0.72 -31.86
C VAL A 352 -2.95 0.63 -32.43
N THR A 353 -3.66 -0.47 -32.12
CA THR A 353 -5.02 -0.75 -32.61
C THR A 353 -6.13 -0.58 -31.57
N ASN A 354 -5.77 -0.37 -30.31
CA ASN A 354 -6.71 -0.41 -29.18
C ASN A 354 -6.99 0.97 -28.55
N VAL A 355 -7.12 2.03 -29.35
CA VAL A 355 -7.63 3.30 -28.83
C VAL A 355 -9.17 3.26 -28.84
N PRO A 356 -9.86 3.32 -27.67
CA PRO A 356 -11.32 3.38 -27.62
C PRO A 356 -11.83 4.66 -28.33
N LEU A 357 -13.00 4.58 -28.97
CA LEU A 357 -13.57 5.57 -29.93
C LEU A 357 -12.82 5.79 -31.25
N ALA A 358 -11.51 5.54 -31.34
CA ALA A 358 -10.78 5.73 -32.60
C ALA A 358 -10.92 4.56 -33.57
N LYS A 359 -11.39 3.38 -33.14
CA LYS A 359 -11.54 2.17 -34.00
C LYS A 359 -12.24 2.41 -35.35
N PRO A 360 -13.40 3.10 -35.45
CA PRO A 360 -14.05 3.36 -36.74
C PRO A 360 -13.22 4.31 -37.63
N ILE A 361 -12.65 5.37 -37.06
CA ILE A 361 -11.79 6.33 -37.78
C ILE A 361 -10.49 5.65 -38.23
N LEU A 362 -9.89 4.82 -37.37
CA LEU A 362 -8.71 4.00 -37.66
C LEU A 362 -8.96 3.00 -38.77
N ARG A 363 -10.11 2.30 -38.73
CA ARG A 363 -10.49 1.38 -39.81
C ARG A 363 -10.67 2.14 -41.12
N PHE A 364 -11.35 3.28 -41.11
CA PHE A 364 -11.54 4.11 -42.30
C PHE A 364 -10.21 4.61 -42.86
N VAL A 365 -9.37 5.25 -42.05
CA VAL A 365 -8.07 5.77 -42.48
C VAL A 365 -7.14 4.66 -42.95
N ARG A 366 -7.10 3.50 -42.26
CA ARG A 366 -6.29 2.35 -42.70
C ARG A 366 -6.82 1.74 -43.99
N LEU A 367 -8.14 1.51 -44.13
CA LEU A 367 -8.71 0.98 -45.36
C LEU A 367 -8.41 1.90 -46.54
N MET A 368 -8.69 3.20 -46.39
CA MET A 368 -8.53 4.16 -47.47
C MET A 368 -7.06 4.36 -47.83
N SER A 369 -6.19 4.53 -46.83
CA SER A 369 -4.77 4.78 -47.06
C SER A 369 -4.03 3.52 -47.55
N ALA A 370 -4.41 2.32 -47.09
CA ALA A 370 -3.86 1.07 -47.59
C ALA A 370 -4.41 0.71 -48.98
N ALA A 371 -5.68 0.98 -49.27
CA ALA A 371 -6.25 0.77 -50.60
C ALA A 371 -5.58 1.71 -51.64
N LEU A 372 -5.42 3.00 -51.31
CA LEU A 372 -4.68 3.95 -52.15
C LEU A 372 -3.21 3.56 -52.29
N GLY A 373 -2.53 3.24 -51.19
CA GLY A 373 -1.12 2.85 -51.22
C GLY A 373 -0.88 1.55 -51.98
N ALA A 374 -1.72 0.53 -51.80
CA ALA A 374 -1.63 -0.76 -52.49
C ALA A 374 -1.96 -0.64 -53.98
N GLU A 375 -2.99 0.13 -54.35
CA GLU A 375 -3.35 0.34 -55.76
C GLU A 375 -2.25 1.13 -56.50
N VAL A 376 -1.66 2.14 -55.85
CA VAL A 376 -0.54 2.90 -56.41
C VAL A 376 0.75 2.08 -56.46
N ALA A 377 1.06 1.29 -55.42
CA ALA A 377 2.21 0.37 -55.44
C ALA A 377 2.06 -0.68 -56.54
N LYS A 378 0.86 -1.24 -56.70
CA LYS A 378 0.54 -2.23 -57.74
C LYS A 378 0.69 -1.66 -59.15
N ARG A 379 0.27 -0.41 -59.37
CA ARG A 379 0.42 0.27 -60.68
C ARG A 379 1.86 0.74 -60.95
N SER A 380 2.60 1.14 -59.93
CA SER A 380 3.98 1.64 -60.07
C SER A 380 5.07 0.57 -59.96
N ARG A 381 4.73 -0.65 -59.52
CA ARG A 381 5.66 -1.75 -59.20
C ARG A 381 6.74 -1.40 -58.17
N ALA A 382 6.55 -0.35 -57.37
CA ALA A 382 7.51 0.09 -56.37
C ALA A 382 6.82 0.43 -55.04
N ASP A 383 7.14 -0.34 -53.99
CA ASP A 383 6.53 -0.18 -52.65
C ASP A 383 6.76 1.21 -52.05
N ARG A 384 7.90 1.85 -52.40
CA ARG A 384 8.22 3.21 -51.96
C ARG A 384 7.23 4.23 -52.50
N VAL A 385 6.75 4.06 -53.73
CA VAL A 385 5.79 4.97 -54.36
C VAL A 385 4.41 4.86 -53.70
N GLY A 386 4.00 3.64 -53.32
CA GLY A 386 2.80 3.43 -52.51
C GLY A 386 2.88 4.13 -51.14
N TYR A 387 4.05 4.07 -50.49
CA TYR A 387 4.29 4.79 -49.23
C TYR A 387 4.21 6.32 -49.39
N TYR A 388 4.82 6.89 -50.44
CA TYR A 388 4.71 8.33 -50.70
C TYR A 388 3.28 8.78 -51.04
N ALA A 389 2.53 7.97 -51.80
CA ALA A 389 1.13 8.24 -52.06
C ALA A 389 0.28 8.21 -50.78
N GLN A 390 0.60 7.29 -49.86
CA GLN A 390 -0.05 7.21 -48.55
C GLN A 390 0.23 8.46 -47.70
N LEU A 391 1.48 8.94 -47.68
CA LEU A 391 1.87 10.19 -47.02
C LEU A 391 1.19 11.41 -47.64
N ALA A 392 1.13 11.49 -48.97
CA ALA A 392 0.45 12.58 -49.67
C ALA A 392 -1.04 12.64 -49.34
N PHE A 393 -1.72 11.49 -49.28
CA PHE A 393 -3.12 11.40 -48.87
C PHE A 393 -3.35 11.88 -47.43
N LEU A 394 -2.49 11.47 -46.49
CA LEU A 394 -2.57 11.94 -45.10
C LEU A 394 -2.31 13.44 -44.99
N GLY A 395 -1.33 13.97 -45.72
CA GLY A 395 -1.08 15.41 -45.81
C GLY A 395 -2.29 16.17 -46.33
N ALA A 396 -2.94 15.67 -47.39
CA ALA A 396 -4.16 16.26 -47.93
C ALA A 396 -5.33 16.20 -46.93
N LEU A 397 -5.49 15.10 -46.19
CA LEU A 397 -6.52 14.96 -45.16
C LEU A 397 -6.33 15.95 -44.01
N VAL A 398 -5.10 16.12 -43.53
CA VAL A 398 -4.77 17.12 -42.50
C VAL A 398 -5.04 18.54 -43.02
N GLY A 399 -4.62 18.83 -44.25
CA GLY A 399 -4.91 20.11 -44.90
C GLY A 399 -6.40 20.39 -45.01
N PHE A 400 -7.20 19.39 -45.38
CA PHE A 400 -8.66 19.48 -45.46
C PHE A 400 -9.30 19.73 -44.10
N ILE A 401 -8.86 19.02 -43.04
CA ILE A 401 -9.35 19.24 -41.67
C ILE A 401 -9.03 20.66 -41.19
N GLY A 402 -7.81 21.14 -41.46
CA GLY A 402 -7.40 22.52 -41.14
C GLY A 402 -8.25 23.56 -41.87
N TRP A 403 -8.50 23.35 -43.17
CA TRP A 403 -9.36 24.21 -43.97
C TRP A 403 -10.82 24.19 -43.49
N ALA A 404 -11.38 23.02 -43.22
CA ALA A 404 -12.75 22.88 -42.70
C ALA A 404 -12.90 23.54 -41.33
N ALA A 405 -11.93 23.34 -40.43
CA ALA A 405 -11.91 24.01 -39.12
C ALA A 405 -11.85 25.54 -39.26
N TYR A 406 -11.04 26.06 -40.20
CA TYR A 406 -10.97 27.49 -40.50
C TYR A 406 -12.32 28.05 -40.98
N GLN A 407 -13.06 27.32 -41.81
CA GLN A 407 -14.35 27.77 -42.33
C GLN A 407 -15.49 27.63 -41.31
N LEU A 408 -15.45 26.61 -40.46
CA LEU A 408 -16.49 26.30 -39.47
C LEU A 408 -16.33 27.07 -38.16
N THR A 409 -15.14 27.59 -37.86
CA THR A 409 -14.95 28.45 -36.69
C THR A 409 -15.54 29.83 -36.96
N PRO A 410 -16.53 30.28 -36.15
CA PRO A 410 -17.09 31.61 -36.32
C PRO A 410 -15.97 32.64 -36.15
N LYS A 411 -15.84 33.52 -37.14
CA LYS A 411 -14.86 34.62 -37.15
C LYS A 411 -15.30 35.67 -36.13
N ASN A 412 -15.14 35.35 -34.85
CA ASN A 412 -15.56 36.21 -33.76
C ASN A 412 -14.69 37.46 -33.74
N VAL A 413 -15.34 38.62 -33.92
CA VAL A 413 -14.74 39.93 -33.64
C VAL A 413 -14.53 39.99 -32.14
N VAL A 414 -13.27 40.02 -31.69
CA VAL A 414 -12.92 40.07 -30.26
C VAL A 414 -13.49 41.38 -29.68
N PRO A 415 -14.40 41.34 -28.69
CA PRO A 415 -14.85 42.56 -28.02
C PRO A 415 -13.67 43.17 -27.23
N PRO A 416 -13.54 44.50 -27.19
CA PRO A 416 -12.43 45.17 -26.51
C PRO A 416 -12.41 44.79 -25.03
N VAL A 417 -11.25 44.27 -24.58
CA VAL A 417 -11.01 43.93 -23.18
C VAL A 417 -10.89 45.24 -22.39
N ALA A 418 -11.83 45.46 -21.45
CA ALA A 418 -11.76 46.60 -20.54
C ALA A 418 -10.50 46.52 -19.67
N GLU A 419 -9.77 47.65 -19.58
CA GLU A 419 -8.54 47.78 -18.79
C GLU A 419 -8.71 47.29 -17.36
N ARG A 420 -7.87 46.33 -16.95
CA ARG A 420 -7.77 45.90 -15.56
C ARG A 420 -6.61 46.66 -14.91
N LYS A 421 -6.93 47.59 -13.99
CA LYS A 421 -5.94 48.29 -13.17
C LYS A 421 -5.12 47.28 -12.35
N SER A 422 -3.80 47.44 -12.40
CA SER A 422 -2.80 46.63 -11.70
C SER A 422 -2.52 47.20 -10.30
N ASP A 423 -3.04 46.54 -9.25
CA ASP A 423 -2.68 46.84 -7.86
C ASP A 423 -1.48 45.97 -7.42
N ALA A 424 -0.27 46.45 -7.67
CA ALA A 424 0.99 45.72 -7.49
C ALA A 424 1.59 45.75 -6.06
N ALA A 425 0.81 46.05 -5.01
CA ALA A 425 1.36 46.23 -3.66
C ALA A 425 0.97 45.16 -2.62
N GLN A 426 0.18 44.15 -2.99
CA GLN A 426 -0.31 43.16 -2.03
C GLN A 426 0.11 41.75 -2.48
N GLY A 427 0.88 41.05 -1.64
CA GLY A 427 1.40 39.72 -1.97
C GLY A 427 0.32 38.70 -2.34
N PRO A 428 0.67 37.52 -2.87
CA PRO A 428 -0.28 36.58 -3.48
C PRO A 428 -1.50 36.19 -2.63
N TRP A 429 -1.42 36.31 -1.30
CA TRP A 429 -2.50 36.04 -0.35
C TRP A 429 -3.55 37.14 -0.25
N ALA A 430 -3.26 38.34 -0.73
CA ALA A 430 -4.22 39.44 -0.77
C ALA A 430 -5.33 39.20 -1.79
N SER A 431 -5.11 38.34 -2.78
CA SER A 431 -6.18 37.92 -3.70
C SER A 431 -7.31 37.18 -2.98
N LEU A 432 -7.09 36.68 -1.77
CA LEU A 432 -8.13 36.05 -0.94
C LEU A 432 -9.19 37.05 -0.46
N GLU A 433 -8.89 38.35 -0.46
CA GLU A 433 -9.87 39.39 -0.12
C GLU A 433 -11.06 39.37 -1.08
N GLY A 434 -10.81 39.13 -2.37
CA GLY A 434 -11.87 39.00 -3.39
C GLY A 434 -12.77 37.77 -3.21
N ALA A 435 -12.36 36.81 -2.37
CA ALA A 435 -13.12 35.61 -2.06
C ALA A 435 -14.00 35.75 -0.80
N VAL A 436 -13.79 36.79 0.02
CA VAL A 436 -14.58 37.04 1.23
C VAL A 436 -16.04 37.33 0.85
N GLY A 437 -16.97 36.70 1.56
CA GLY A 437 -18.40 36.80 1.29
C GLY A 437 -18.90 35.91 0.15
N ARG A 438 -18.01 35.21 -0.57
CA ARG A 438 -18.37 34.24 -1.62
C ARG A 438 -18.29 32.81 -1.10
N LEU A 439 -19.01 31.89 -1.73
CA LEU A 439 -18.86 30.47 -1.46
C LEU A 439 -17.48 30.00 -1.97
N PRO A 440 -16.71 29.21 -1.20
CA PRO A 440 -15.40 28.71 -1.62
C PRO A 440 -15.35 28.02 -2.99
N ARG A 441 -16.44 27.39 -3.44
CA ARG A 441 -16.54 26.78 -4.78
C ARG A 441 -16.63 27.84 -5.89
N ASP A 442 -17.35 28.94 -5.63
CA ASP A 442 -17.60 29.98 -6.61
C ASP A 442 -16.36 30.88 -6.78
N SER A 443 -15.56 31.02 -5.71
CA SER A 443 -14.27 31.74 -5.74
C SER A 443 -13.09 30.86 -6.17
N GLY A 444 -13.29 29.56 -6.35
CA GLY A 444 -12.21 28.61 -6.63
C GLY A 444 -11.20 28.49 -5.47
N LEU A 445 -11.62 28.74 -4.23
CA LEU A 445 -10.75 28.77 -3.05
C LEU A 445 -9.97 27.46 -2.89
N PHE A 446 -10.61 26.31 -3.13
CA PHE A 446 -9.97 25.00 -2.94
C PHE A 446 -9.23 24.50 -4.19
N THR A 447 -9.46 25.08 -5.37
CA THR A 447 -9.00 24.53 -6.65
C THR A 447 -7.98 25.42 -7.37
N SER A 448 -8.22 26.73 -7.44
CA SER A 448 -7.45 27.68 -8.25
C SER A 448 -6.87 28.85 -7.46
N SER A 449 -7.12 28.94 -6.15
CA SER A 449 -6.58 30.00 -5.31
C SER A 449 -5.12 29.74 -4.91
N VAL A 450 -4.47 30.77 -4.37
CA VAL A 450 -3.11 30.71 -3.82
C VAL A 450 -2.94 29.69 -2.68
N VAL A 451 -4.02 29.34 -1.96
CA VAL A 451 -3.97 28.36 -0.85
C VAL A 451 -4.30 26.93 -1.29
N ALA A 452 -4.80 26.74 -2.52
CA ALA A 452 -5.23 25.43 -3.00
C ALA A 452 -4.10 24.37 -3.00
N PRO A 453 -2.86 24.66 -3.46
CA PRO A 453 -1.77 23.69 -3.39
C PRO A 453 -1.42 23.29 -1.95
N GLN A 454 -1.35 24.26 -1.04
CA GLN A 454 -1.01 24.01 0.36
C GLN A 454 -2.06 23.13 1.07
N ILE A 455 -3.35 23.34 0.79
CA ILE A 455 -4.43 22.51 1.32
C ILE A 455 -4.31 21.08 0.79
N ARG A 456 -4.00 20.91 -0.51
CA ARG A 456 -3.83 19.60 -1.13
C ARG A 456 -2.65 18.83 -0.55
N ASP A 457 -1.50 19.48 -0.44
CA ASP A 457 -0.28 18.89 0.10
C ASP A 457 -0.46 18.48 1.57
N MET A 458 -1.14 19.31 2.36
CA MET A 458 -1.39 19.05 3.78
C MET A 458 -2.35 17.86 4.02
N LEU A 459 -3.38 17.72 3.18
CA LEU A 459 -4.39 16.68 3.33
C LEU A 459 -3.99 15.35 2.67
N GLY A 460 -3.16 15.39 1.62
CA GLY A 460 -2.76 14.21 0.86
C GLY A 460 -3.97 13.38 0.40
N GLY A 461 -4.01 12.11 0.79
CA GLY A 461 -5.12 11.20 0.43
C GLY A 461 -6.50 11.60 0.97
N ASP A 462 -6.57 12.49 1.97
CA ASP A 462 -7.84 12.93 2.57
C ASP A 462 -8.45 14.16 1.86
N TYR A 463 -7.78 14.70 0.82
CA TYR A 463 -8.24 15.88 0.07
C TYR A 463 -9.61 15.68 -0.58
N GLU A 464 -9.87 14.51 -1.17
CA GLU A 464 -11.18 14.19 -1.78
C GLU A 464 -12.31 14.03 -0.75
N GLU A 465 -11.99 13.60 0.48
CA GLU A 465 -12.96 13.58 1.57
C GLU A 465 -13.25 15.00 2.07
N PHE A 466 -12.22 15.85 2.17
CA PHE A 466 -12.39 17.27 2.49
C PHE A 466 -13.34 17.98 1.52
N LEU A 467 -13.16 17.79 0.20
CA LEU A 467 -14.04 18.39 -0.81
C LEU A 467 -15.48 17.90 -0.67
N ARG A 468 -15.69 16.59 -0.43
CA ARG A 468 -17.03 16.02 -0.19
C ARG A 468 -17.66 16.54 1.10
N SER A 469 -16.87 16.72 2.14
CA SER A 469 -17.29 17.31 3.42
C SER A 469 -17.52 18.83 3.34
N MET A 470 -17.09 19.48 2.25
CA MET A 470 -17.36 20.88 1.92
C MET A 470 -18.46 21.05 0.85
N ALA A 471 -19.24 20.01 0.55
CA ALA A 471 -20.27 20.07 -0.50
C ALA A 471 -21.34 21.15 -0.26
N VAL A 472 -21.80 21.29 0.99
CA VAL A 472 -22.68 22.37 1.45
C VAL A 472 -21.86 23.29 2.35
N GLN A 473 -21.34 24.38 1.78
CA GLN A 473 -20.41 25.28 2.45
C GLN A 473 -21.02 26.63 2.84
N SER A 474 -20.51 27.22 3.90
CA SER A 474 -20.71 28.62 4.23
C SER A 474 -19.90 29.51 3.29
N VAL A 475 -20.29 30.78 3.18
CA VAL A 475 -19.41 31.80 2.58
C VAL A 475 -18.11 31.92 3.38
N LEU A 476 -17.04 32.35 2.71
CA LEU A 476 -15.77 32.67 3.36
C LEU A 476 -15.96 33.91 4.25
N ARG A 477 -15.75 33.76 5.55
CA ARG A 477 -15.91 34.82 6.55
C ARG A 477 -14.56 35.36 7.00
N ARG A 478 -14.56 36.57 7.56
CA ARG A 478 -13.36 37.27 8.04
C ARG A 478 -13.57 37.87 9.43
N ARG A 479 -12.51 37.81 10.25
CA ARG A 479 -12.38 38.51 11.54
C ARG A 479 -10.91 38.86 11.74
N GLY A 480 -10.55 40.13 11.52
CA GLY A 480 -9.16 40.54 11.52
C GLY A 480 -8.36 39.85 10.40
N PRO A 481 -7.18 39.26 10.68
CA PRO A 481 -6.39 38.53 9.69
C PRO A 481 -6.91 37.11 9.42
N THR A 482 -7.89 36.65 10.20
CA THR A 482 -8.37 35.28 10.16
C THR A 482 -9.54 35.12 9.19
N LEU A 483 -9.41 34.19 8.26
CA LEU A 483 -10.44 33.77 7.31
C LEU A 483 -10.90 32.36 7.63
N TRP A 484 -12.19 32.07 7.49
CA TRP A 484 -12.68 30.71 7.69
C TRP A 484 -13.93 30.39 6.88
N ALA A 485 -14.12 29.10 6.61
CA ALA A 485 -15.33 28.54 6.04
C ALA A 485 -15.65 27.20 6.72
N LEU A 486 -16.93 26.90 6.87
CA LEU A 486 -17.41 25.59 7.31
C LEU A 486 -18.16 24.93 6.15
N GLY A 487 -18.18 23.61 6.14
CA GLY A 487 -19.02 22.84 5.24
C GLY A 487 -19.52 21.57 5.87
N THR A 488 -20.60 21.06 5.30
CA THR A 488 -21.16 19.75 5.62
C THR A 488 -21.32 18.93 4.35
N ARG A 489 -21.36 17.61 4.52
CA ARG A 489 -21.57 16.68 3.39
C ARG A 489 -22.98 16.79 2.80
N ALA A 490 -23.96 17.09 3.65
CA ALA A 490 -25.35 17.35 3.28
C ALA A 490 -25.97 18.37 4.26
N ARG A 491 -27.10 18.99 3.89
CA ARG A 491 -27.98 19.69 4.84
C ARG A 491 -28.34 18.66 5.92
N ASP A 492 -28.05 18.95 7.19
CA ASP A 492 -28.32 18.09 8.35
C ASP A 492 -27.32 16.94 8.64
N SER A 493 -26.22 16.84 7.88
CA SER A 493 -25.15 15.90 8.24
C SER A 493 -24.33 16.43 9.43
N GLN A 494 -24.02 15.53 10.38
CA GLN A 494 -23.02 15.79 11.42
C GLN A 494 -21.59 15.73 10.88
N ASP A 495 -21.40 15.13 9.69
CA ASP A 495 -20.13 15.08 8.98
C ASP A 495 -19.91 16.33 8.13
N GLY A 496 -18.68 16.80 8.12
CA GLY A 496 -18.35 18.07 7.51
C GLY A 496 -16.88 18.42 7.66
N ALA A 497 -16.53 19.62 7.25
CA ALA A 497 -15.17 20.12 7.37
C ALA A 497 -15.15 21.60 7.71
N TYR A 498 -14.02 22.09 8.17
CA TYR A 498 -13.74 23.52 8.26
C TYR A 498 -12.37 23.84 7.68
N LEU A 499 -12.23 25.06 7.17
CA LEU A 499 -10.98 25.68 6.78
C LEU A 499 -10.81 26.94 7.62
N LEU A 500 -9.64 27.11 8.22
CA LEU A 500 -9.24 28.29 8.98
C LEU A 500 -7.87 28.75 8.48
N MET A 501 -7.71 30.05 8.22
CA MET A 501 -6.49 30.61 7.66
C MET A 501 -6.15 31.94 8.33
N ASP A 502 -4.87 32.25 8.48
CA ASP A 502 -4.40 33.59 8.85
C ASP A 502 -3.57 34.19 7.72
N GLN A 503 -4.05 35.30 7.16
CA GLN A 503 -3.43 35.93 5.99
C GLN A 503 -2.04 36.52 6.29
N ARG A 504 -1.78 36.92 7.54
CA ARG A 504 -0.53 37.58 7.94
C ARG A 504 0.57 36.54 8.17
N THR A 505 0.26 35.45 8.86
CA THR A 505 1.23 34.38 9.15
C THR A 505 1.26 33.28 8.09
N ARG A 506 0.34 33.32 7.12
CA ARG A 506 0.17 32.31 6.06
C ARG A 506 -0.05 30.90 6.63
N GLN A 507 -0.72 30.83 7.77
CA GLN A 507 -1.06 29.59 8.45
C GLN A 507 -2.42 29.08 8.00
N ILE A 508 -2.56 27.76 7.93
CA ILE A 508 -3.78 27.06 7.53
C ILE A 508 -4.04 25.93 8.52
N GLU A 509 -5.29 25.80 8.96
CA GLU A 509 -5.82 24.67 9.72
C GLU A 509 -7.06 24.12 9.00
N VAL A 510 -7.10 22.81 8.81
CA VAL A 510 -8.22 22.10 8.19
C VAL A 510 -8.70 21.02 9.15
N GLY A 511 -9.99 20.95 9.41
CA GLY A 511 -10.60 19.81 10.10
C GLY A 511 -11.57 19.08 9.21
N VAL A 512 -11.47 17.75 9.20
CA VAL A 512 -12.40 16.86 8.47
C VAL A 512 -13.05 15.92 9.46
N ARG A 513 -14.38 15.95 9.54
CA ARG A 513 -15.20 15.03 10.33
C ARG A 513 -15.84 13.99 9.42
N LYS A 514 -15.58 12.72 9.73
CA LYS A 514 -16.13 11.56 9.04
C LYS A 514 -16.54 10.51 10.05
N ASP A 515 -17.76 10.00 9.94
CA ASP A 515 -18.31 8.99 10.84
C ASP A 515 -18.16 9.40 12.32
N GLY A 516 -18.38 10.69 12.61
CA GLY A 516 -18.25 11.27 13.96
C GLY A 516 -16.80 11.44 14.48
N LYS A 517 -15.78 11.03 13.73
CA LYS A 517 -14.36 11.22 14.07
C LYS A 517 -13.81 12.48 13.41
N LEU A 518 -13.20 13.37 14.19
CA LEU A 518 -12.58 14.60 13.70
C LEU A 518 -11.06 14.41 13.54
N SER A 519 -10.59 14.60 12.31
CA SER A 519 -9.16 14.69 11.96
C SER A 519 -8.79 16.16 11.75
N ILE A 520 -7.69 16.63 12.34
CA ILE A 520 -7.23 18.03 12.21
C ILE A 520 -5.83 18.05 11.61
N TYR A 521 -5.64 18.90 10.60
CA TYR A 521 -4.41 19.12 9.83
C TYR A 521 -4.01 20.59 9.97
N ARG A 522 -2.71 20.88 10.14
CA ARG A 522 -2.20 22.23 10.34
C ARG A 522 -0.88 22.44 9.60
N SER A 523 -0.69 23.66 9.08
CA SER A 523 0.63 24.15 8.68
C SER A 523 1.47 24.49 9.91
N THR A 524 2.79 24.65 9.72
CA THR A 524 3.72 24.99 10.81
C THR A 524 3.42 26.37 11.42
N GLY A 525 3.63 26.51 12.74
CA GLY A 525 3.62 27.80 13.44
C GLY A 525 2.75 27.90 14.72
N ARG A 526 2.05 29.02 14.92
CA ARG A 526 1.23 29.29 16.12
C ARG A 526 -0.19 28.76 15.94
N ILE A 527 -0.87 28.41 17.04
CA ILE A 527 -2.28 28.00 17.01
C ILE A 527 -3.12 29.16 16.49
N LEU A 528 -3.93 28.90 15.46
CA LEU A 528 -4.89 29.86 14.95
C LEU A 528 -6.06 30.03 15.92
N PHE A 529 -6.43 31.29 16.18
CA PHE A 529 -7.63 31.59 16.95
C PHE A 529 -8.87 31.06 16.21
N LYS A 530 -9.62 30.16 16.85
CA LYS A 530 -10.83 29.56 16.28
C LYS A 530 -12.04 30.45 16.54
N PRO A 531 -12.75 30.93 15.49
CA PRO A 531 -14.01 31.63 15.65
C PRO A 531 -15.09 30.72 16.28
N GLY A 532 -16.12 31.32 16.88
CA GLY A 532 -17.10 30.58 17.69
C GLY A 532 -17.88 29.48 16.95
N ASP A 533 -18.10 29.64 15.64
CA ASP A 533 -18.70 28.60 14.79
C ASP A 533 -17.74 27.42 14.54
N VAL A 534 -16.45 27.69 14.32
CA VAL A 534 -15.41 26.65 14.25
C VAL A 534 -15.25 25.93 15.60
N GLN A 535 -15.32 26.65 16.73
CA GLN A 535 -15.28 26.03 18.07
C GLN A 535 -16.46 25.10 18.30
N LYS A 536 -17.68 25.54 17.93
CA LYS A 536 -18.89 24.69 17.97
C LYS A 536 -18.74 23.46 17.08
N PHE A 537 -18.14 23.62 15.89
CA PHE A 537 -17.86 22.50 15.02
C PHE A 537 -16.90 21.51 15.69
N VAL A 538 -15.76 21.96 16.22
CA VAL A 538 -14.71 21.09 16.79
C VAL A 538 -15.18 20.36 18.07
N GLY A 539 -15.99 21.01 18.90
CA GLY A 539 -16.43 20.48 20.19
C GLY A 539 -15.41 20.77 21.31
N GLY A 540 -15.91 21.13 22.50
CA GLY A 540 -15.14 21.84 23.54
C GLY A 540 -13.82 21.22 23.99
N ALA A 541 -13.66 19.89 24.01
CA ALA A 541 -12.42 19.24 24.42
C ALA A 541 -11.37 19.13 23.29
N ALA A 542 -11.77 19.23 22.03
CA ALA A 542 -10.87 19.09 20.86
C ALA A 542 -10.41 20.44 20.30
N ALA A 543 -10.89 21.57 20.83
CA ALA A 543 -10.61 22.92 20.31
C ALA A 543 -9.13 23.31 20.39
N ASP A 544 -8.41 22.81 21.41
CA ASP A 544 -7.05 23.22 21.76
C ASP A 544 -6.01 22.12 21.63
N ILE A 545 -6.37 21.00 20.99
CA ILE A 545 -5.51 19.83 20.84
C ILE A 545 -5.30 19.54 19.35
N GLY A 546 -4.05 19.41 18.90
CA GLY A 546 -3.74 18.81 17.61
C GLY A 546 -2.26 18.90 17.21
N PRO A 547 -1.86 18.24 16.11
CA PRO A 547 -0.47 18.05 15.74
C PRO A 547 0.18 19.35 15.27
N PHE A 548 1.48 19.50 15.56
CA PHE A 548 2.37 20.43 14.89
C PHE A 548 3.44 19.62 14.15
N PRO A 549 3.38 19.51 12.81
CA PRO A 549 4.50 18.92 12.09
C PRO A 549 5.69 19.89 12.19
N ILE A 550 6.82 19.44 12.71
CA ILE A 550 8.12 20.09 12.47
C ILE A 550 8.82 19.18 11.48
N GLU A 551 8.97 19.71 10.27
CA GLU A 551 9.80 19.24 9.16
C GLU A 551 9.76 17.72 8.86
N THR A 552 9.10 17.38 7.75
CA THR A 552 9.14 16.12 6.97
C THR A 552 8.26 14.91 7.34
N SER A 553 7.49 14.91 8.44
CA SER A 553 6.58 13.79 8.78
C SER A 553 5.07 14.09 8.65
N VAL A 554 4.30 13.12 8.12
CA VAL A 554 2.82 13.18 8.06
C VAL A 554 2.26 12.80 9.44
N CYS A 555 2.04 13.78 10.31
CA CYS A 555 1.46 13.57 11.64
C CYS A 555 -0.06 13.76 11.63
N ARG A 556 -0.79 12.85 12.28
CA ARG A 556 -2.25 12.85 12.41
C ARG A 556 -2.64 12.66 13.87
N SER A 557 -3.76 13.27 14.28
CA SER A 557 -4.39 13.01 15.57
C SER A 557 -5.91 12.91 15.42
N ASN A 558 -6.51 11.90 16.03
CA ASN A 558 -7.94 11.72 16.14
C ASN A 558 -8.35 11.82 17.61
N VAL A 559 -9.37 12.62 17.90
CA VAL A 559 -9.90 12.76 19.28
C VAL A 559 -11.28 12.10 19.34
N GLY A 560 -11.45 11.13 20.25
CA GLY A 560 -12.74 10.48 20.48
C GLY A 560 -13.66 11.34 21.37
N ARG A 561 -14.99 11.32 21.11
CA ARG A 561 -15.98 11.90 22.02
C ARG A 561 -16.23 10.96 23.20
N GLY A 562 -15.90 11.38 24.42
CA GLY A 562 -16.21 10.67 25.66
C GLY A 562 -15.68 11.39 26.90
N ALA A 563 -16.23 11.08 28.09
CA ALA A 563 -15.83 11.67 29.38
C ALA A 563 -14.36 11.36 29.76
N ASN A 564 -13.81 10.28 29.20
CA ASN A 564 -12.36 10.04 29.15
C ASN A 564 -11.86 10.43 27.76
N SER A 565 -11.22 11.60 27.65
CA SER A 565 -10.64 12.05 26.37
C SER A 565 -9.46 11.15 25.99
N THR A 566 -9.76 10.12 25.18
CA THR A 566 -8.74 9.32 24.52
C THR A 566 -8.44 9.94 23.16
N MET A 567 -7.15 10.14 22.93
CA MET A 567 -6.60 10.68 21.69
C MET A 567 -5.75 9.63 21.04
N GLN A 568 -5.94 9.46 19.75
CA GLN A 568 -5.17 8.56 18.92
C GLN A 568 -4.22 9.39 18.06
N LEU A 569 -2.93 9.22 18.29
CA LEU A 569 -1.87 9.76 17.47
C LEU A 569 -1.49 8.73 16.42
N SER A 570 -1.25 9.18 15.20
CA SER A 570 -0.75 8.32 14.13
C SER A 570 0.03 9.14 13.13
N GLY A 571 0.81 8.49 12.29
CA GLY A 571 1.56 9.18 11.25
C GLY A 571 2.57 8.27 10.62
N ALA A 572 3.50 8.83 9.87
CA ALA A 572 4.65 8.12 9.33
C ALA A 572 5.94 8.89 9.66
N LEU A 573 6.92 8.18 10.23
CA LEU A 573 8.20 8.73 10.69
C LEU A 573 9.37 7.97 10.05
N ARG A 574 10.42 8.70 9.66
CA ARG A 574 11.76 8.15 9.40
C ARG A 574 12.55 7.99 10.70
N GLY A 575 13.72 7.34 10.62
CA GLY A 575 14.49 6.90 11.79
C GLY A 575 14.88 8.00 12.80
N ILE A 576 15.04 9.25 12.36
CA ILE A 576 15.40 10.40 13.21
C ILE A 576 14.25 11.41 13.37
N GLU A 577 13.15 11.22 12.66
CA GLU A 577 12.00 12.12 12.69
C GLU A 577 11.14 11.88 13.93
N GLY A 578 10.38 12.91 14.32
CA GLY A 578 9.39 12.80 15.37
C GLY A 578 8.18 13.67 15.08
N CYS A 579 7.02 13.24 15.55
CA CYS A 579 5.81 14.04 15.54
C CYS A 579 5.65 14.76 16.88
N GLU A 580 5.47 16.08 16.86
CA GLU A 580 5.17 16.86 18.06
C GLU A 580 3.69 17.27 18.10
N TYR A 581 3.05 17.08 19.24
CA TYR A 581 1.63 17.35 19.43
C TYR A 581 1.47 18.32 20.60
N ARG A 582 0.91 19.51 20.36
CA ARG A 582 0.66 20.44 21.47
C ARG A 582 -0.68 20.14 22.13
N LEU A 583 -0.65 20.11 23.45
CA LEU A 583 -1.73 19.80 24.35
C LEU A 583 -1.92 20.99 25.28
N GLN A 584 -3.12 21.58 25.31
CA GLN A 584 -3.48 22.50 26.38
C GLN A 584 -3.97 21.68 27.58
N LEU A 585 -3.19 21.66 28.65
CA LEU A 585 -3.48 20.86 29.84
C LEU A 585 -3.67 21.77 31.06
N ARG A 586 -4.52 21.32 31.97
CA ARG A 586 -4.82 21.99 33.24
C ARG A 586 -4.19 21.26 34.40
N GLN A 587 -3.85 22.01 35.44
CA GLN A 587 -3.42 21.49 36.72
C GLN A 587 -4.43 20.46 37.23
N GLY A 588 -3.92 19.29 37.61
CA GLY A 588 -4.73 18.17 38.09
C GLY A 588 -5.10 17.13 37.02
N GLN A 589 -4.91 17.42 35.72
CA GLN A 589 -5.12 16.42 34.67
C GLN A 589 -4.01 15.37 34.66
N ILE A 590 -4.34 14.14 34.27
CA ILE A 590 -3.40 13.03 34.11
C ILE A 590 -3.26 12.70 32.63
N VAL A 591 -2.04 12.82 32.09
CA VAL A 591 -1.69 12.36 30.75
C VAL A 591 -1.08 10.97 30.84
N SER A 592 -1.55 10.05 30.02
CA SER A 592 -1.07 8.68 29.98
C SER A 592 -0.99 8.16 28.56
N PHE A 593 -0.18 7.13 28.31
CA PHE A 593 -0.19 6.41 27.03
C PHE A 593 -0.27 4.90 27.26
N SER A 594 -0.81 4.18 26.28
CA SER A 594 -0.87 2.72 26.33
C SER A 594 0.41 2.11 25.73
N PRO A 595 1.22 1.36 26.50
CA PRO A 595 2.45 0.73 25.99
C PRO A 595 2.18 -0.22 24.82
N ALA A 596 1.07 -0.95 24.85
CA ALA A 596 0.64 -1.84 23.77
C ALA A 596 0.41 -1.08 22.45
N SER A 597 -0.03 0.18 22.53
CA SER A 597 -0.26 1.01 21.35
C SER A 597 1.02 1.64 20.80
N ALA A 598 2.07 1.79 21.59
CA ALA A 598 3.26 2.59 21.26
C ALA A 598 4.56 1.75 21.24
N ARG A 599 4.46 0.46 20.88
CA ARG A 599 5.61 -0.45 20.89
C ARG A 599 6.72 0.05 19.96
N GLY A 600 7.91 0.26 20.52
CA GLY A 600 9.07 0.78 19.79
C GLY A 600 9.08 2.30 19.59
N LEU A 601 8.12 3.02 20.15
CA LEU A 601 8.10 4.49 20.16
C LEU A 601 8.63 5.03 21.49
N ASP A 602 9.38 6.11 21.40
CA ASP A 602 9.65 7.03 22.50
C ASP A 602 8.57 8.12 22.49
N VAL A 603 7.79 8.20 23.58
CA VAL A 603 6.75 9.20 23.80
C VAL A 603 7.20 10.07 24.96
N SER A 604 7.50 11.33 24.69
CA SER A 604 8.04 12.27 25.67
C SER A 604 7.15 13.51 25.79
N LEU A 605 7.04 14.05 27.00
CA LEU A 605 6.39 15.34 27.25
C LEU A 605 7.46 16.43 27.37
N VAL A 606 7.35 17.46 26.55
CA VAL A 606 8.23 18.63 26.51
C VAL A 606 7.53 19.78 27.22
N THR A 607 8.16 20.28 28.29
CA THR A 607 7.68 21.39 29.12
C THR A 607 8.79 22.41 29.28
N ALA A 608 8.57 23.67 28.88
CA ALA A 608 9.55 24.75 29.06
C ALA A 608 10.98 24.46 28.53
N GLY A 609 11.12 23.60 27.52
CA GLY A 609 12.40 23.20 26.94
C GLY A 609 12.99 21.90 27.50
N GLU A 610 12.46 21.40 28.61
CA GLU A 610 12.84 20.09 29.17
C GLU A 610 12.01 18.99 28.50
N THR A 611 12.68 17.95 28.01
CA THR A 611 12.04 16.76 27.41
C THR A 611 12.11 15.62 28.40
N GLU A 612 10.96 15.14 28.86
CA GLU A 612 10.88 14.05 29.82
C GLU A 612 10.11 12.86 29.21
N PRO A 613 10.65 11.63 29.28
CA PRO A 613 9.96 10.46 28.77
C PRO A 613 8.69 10.18 29.58
N LEU A 614 7.59 9.91 28.89
CA LEU A 614 6.35 9.47 29.51
C LEU A 614 6.47 7.95 29.72
N SER A 615 6.64 7.49 30.96
CA SER A 615 6.78 6.05 31.31
C SER A 615 5.48 5.39 31.79
N GLY A 616 4.35 6.10 31.68
CA GLY A 616 3.04 5.59 32.08
C GLY A 616 2.02 6.71 32.19
N GLN A 617 1.87 7.27 33.40
CA GLN A 617 0.95 8.37 33.71
C GLN A 617 1.72 9.56 34.28
N ARG A 618 1.29 10.78 33.97
CA ARG A 618 1.87 12.02 34.48
C ARG A 618 0.79 13.00 34.89
N LEU A 619 0.84 13.42 36.15
CA LEU A 619 0.01 14.49 36.68
C LEU A 619 0.53 15.85 36.24
N ILE A 620 -0.36 16.69 35.71
CA ILE A 620 -0.05 18.04 35.27
C ILE A 620 -0.09 18.98 36.46
N GLN A 621 1.04 19.63 36.74
CA GLN A 621 1.23 20.45 37.93
C GLN A 621 0.82 21.92 37.75
N LYS A 622 0.77 22.42 36.51
CA LYS A 622 0.42 23.81 36.19
C LYS A 622 -0.41 23.85 34.92
N ASP A 623 -1.31 24.81 34.84
CA ASP A 623 -1.99 25.12 33.58
C ASP A 623 -0.97 25.56 32.53
N GLY A 624 -1.06 25.02 31.32
CA GLY A 624 -0.11 25.40 30.28
C GLY A 624 -0.28 24.65 28.97
N THR A 625 0.50 25.08 27.99
CA THR A 625 0.69 24.35 26.75
C THR A 625 1.86 23.39 26.92
N TYR A 626 1.60 22.11 26.75
CA TYR A 626 2.58 21.03 26.76
C TYR A 626 2.78 20.51 25.35
N SER A 627 3.98 20.04 25.04
CA SER A 627 4.28 19.39 23.77
C SER A 627 4.51 17.91 23.99
N LEU A 628 3.89 17.04 23.22
CA LEU A 628 4.10 15.59 23.27
C LEU A 628 4.85 15.18 22.02
N LYS A 629 6.08 14.70 22.18
CA LYS A 629 6.94 14.24 21.09
C LYS A 629 6.85 12.72 20.97
N VAL A 630 6.63 12.23 19.76
CA VAL A 630 6.61 10.80 19.41
C VAL A 630 7.70 10.54 18.39
N SER A 631 8.68 9.68 18.72
CA SER A 631 9.78 9.27 17.83
C SER A 631 10.05 7.77 17.94
N TRP A 632 10.82 7.19 17.01
CA TRP A 632 11.24 5.79 17.15
C TRP A 632 12.31 5.64 18.24
N GLN A 633 12.20 4.60 19.07
CA GLN A 633 13.22 4.26 20.06
C GLN A 633 14.53 3.91 19.33
N ARG A 634 15.63 4.59 19.68
CA ARG A 634 16.95 4.33 19.08
C ARG A 634 17.50 2.99 19.58
N SER A 635 17.32 1.93 18.79
CA SER A 635 17.97 0.64 19.02
C SER A 635 19.43 0.69 18.51
N GLY A 636 20.34 1.29 19.28
CA GLY A 636 21.79 1.02 19.23
C GLY A 636 22.57 1.15 17.91
N GLY A 637 22.06 1.83 16.87
CA GLY A 637 22.76 2.01 15.59
C GLY A 637 22.78 3.47 15.14
N PRO A 638 23.71 3.87 14.24
CA PRO A 638 23.74 5.21 13.68
C PRO A 638 22.38 5.56 13.04
N GLY A 639 21.94 6.80 13.23
CA GLY A 639 20.68 7.32 12.72
C GLY A 639 20.71 7.38 11.20
N ASP A 640 20.32 6.27 10.56
CA ASP A 640 20.32 6.17 9.11
C ASP A 640 19.12 6.93 8.54
N GLU A 641 19.38 8.08 7.91
CA GLU A 641 18.39 8.93 7.23
C GLU A 641 17.67 8.19 6.09
N LEU A 642 18.22 7.06 5.64
CA LEU A 642 17.70 6.24 4.55
C LEU A 642 16.63 5.23 5.00
N ARG A 643 16.27 5.16 6.29
CA ARG A 643 15.20 4.24 6.72
C ARG A 643 13.86 4.61 6.08
N PRO A 644 13.13 3.64 5.51
CA PRO A 644 11.82 3.90 4.91
C PRO A 644 10.86 4.46 5.96
N LEU A 645 9.93 5.31 5.52
CA LEU A 645 8.83 5.85 6.32
C LEU A 645 8.06 4.70 6.97
N ARG A 646 8.06 4.63 8.30
CA ARG A 646 7.31 3.63 9.06
C ARG A 646 6.06 4.27 9.65
N PRO A 647 4.86 3.67 9.44
CA PRO A 647 3.67 4.15 10.10
C PRO A 647 3.77 3.90 11.61
N PHE A 648 3.26 4.83 12.40
CA PHE A 648 3.12 4.66 13.84
C PHE A 648 1.69 4.93 14.29
N TYR A 649 1.39 4.42 15.47
CA TYR A 649 0.15 4.62 16.20
C TYR A 649 0.50 4.77 17.68
N ALA A 650 -0.20 5.64 18.41
CA ALA A 650 -0.10 5.73 19.87
C ALA A 650 -1.43 6.23 20.43
N ARG A 651 -1.91 5.64 21.52
CA ARG A 651 -3.13 6.08 22.21
C ARG A 651 -2.75 6.80 23.50
N ILE A 652 -3.16 8.06 23.60
CA ILE A 652 -2.99 8.94 24.76
C ILE A 652 -4.32 9.06 25.49
N GLY A 653 -4.31 8.83 26.80
CA GLY A 653 -5.44 9.12 27.68
C GLY A 653 -5.19 10.40 28.46
N ILE A 654 -6.11 11.35 28.38
CA ILE A 654 -6.14 12.54 29.25
C ILE A 654 -7.36 12.39 30.15
N ARG A 655 -7.13 12.37 31.46
CA ARG A 655 -8.16 12.24 32.50
C ARG A 655 -8.16 13.44 33.43
#